data_AF-A0A5C3MVJ2-F1
#
_entry.id   AF-A0A5C3MVJ2-F1
#
_cell.length_a   1.000
_cell.length_b   1.000
_cell.length_c   1.000
_cell.angle_alpha   90.00
_cell.angle_beta   90.00
_cell.angle_gamma   90.00
#
_symmetry.space_group_name_H-M   'P 1'
#
loop_
_entity.id
_entity.type
_entity.pdbx_description
1 polymer ?
#
loop_
_entity_poly.entity_id
_entity_poly.type
_entity_poly.pdbx_seq_one_letter_code
_entity_poly.pdbx_strand_id
1 'polypeptide(L)'
;MADASSFHALLVGINDYGGSDLSDGNTDANLECAVPDAERMREFLVDKLSVPSGNVISLHDREATRQNILGTFRSHFIDNPRIKIGDPILFFYAGHGTQNPSSLQEPTEENSDLDQDGDDNLHEAICPADRLEDAVPDIEDRELAKLLMELADRKGDNITVIMDCCHSGSGTRSAPAQGRKKHVARHIPPLRHTRPLATSVSRAPSGYRHVGMKPGALHSHVLLAACRNIEQAYEIRAKDRAGGWFTSQLLKLFSSSSLPTTSYSSLMAKIPQLRFEADEEDEGDEEGPSATLMTVTQTPQCEGKRKDGLLFGGKGLGADRRLVRMRTVGQEIKVEAGSIQGVTPGCRFLVQRGDRFTEDYVGEAVATRVEAVSSYVDIHFGESPPLDGCFARISYRPDPPYCISFTSPASSGPQDVVKAGLEASMEAERRDVDVNLVLSDPQQARLIVTVHGDKMEFTRNWPLLVQHCAPIPVAAVPLESGPSKNGEVDIQKVCTAARFDFYLHHENPDHPYRKNVSAKLYKVRSDRLDRTRDLAEGGVAHLQDDSYAAYALYLESHAGVNLYPAVYYFDPSNHSIQEMYKAPTHNAGAAPLKRALTIGTEITGSPFYFYLEHGEEQDTGFVKIFLSERYAEMKIIEQDEEFEPAPSIEGKARNRSAEAEQDERPGDWDTITLCIKVYRDLASARV
;
A
#
# COMPACT_ATOMS: atom_id res chain seq x y z
N MET A 1 -1.73 16.40 12.57
CA MET A 1 -2.61 16.17 11.41
C MET A 1 -1.99 15.08 10.54
N ALA A 2 -2.72 14.02 10.17
CA ALA A 2 -2.33 13.29 8.97
C ALA A 2 -2.35 14.29 7.82
N ASP A 3 -1.38 14.20 6.92
CA ASP A 3 -1.26 15.15 5.81
C ASP A 3 -2.34 14.82 4.76
N ALA A 4 -3.64 14.98 5.07
CA ALA A 4 -4.69 15.00 4.05
C ALA A 4 -4.38 16.09 3.00
N SER A 5 -3.55 17.06 3.40
CA SER A 5 -2.88 18.06 2.57
C SER A 5 -2.00 17.49 1.43
N SER A 6 -1.64 16.21 1.48
CA SER A 6 -0.83 15.53 0.46
C SER A 6 -1.59 14.56 -0.45
N PHE A 7 -2.91 14.36 -0.27
CA PHE A 7 -3.71 13.56 -1.21
C PHE A 7 -4.10 14.41 -2.42
N HIS A 8 -3.74 13.96 -3.62
CA HIS A 8 -4.13 14.57 -4.91
C HIS A 8 -5.04 13.66 -5.74
N ALA A 9 -6.04 14.26 -6.40
CA ALA A 9 -6.96 13.52 -7.27
C ALA A 9 -7.31 14.28 -8.56
N LEU A 10 -7.58 13.51 -9.61
CA LEU A 10 -8.14 13.95 -10.89
C LEU A 10 -9.37 13.09 -11.18
N LEU A 11 -10.53 13.73 -11.26
CA LEU A 11 -11.83 13.09 -11.41
C LEU A 11 -12.42 13.47 -12.77
N VAL A 12 -12.65 12.50 -13.64
CA VAL A 12 -13.19 12.71 -14.98
C VAL A 12 -14.56 12.05 -15.07
N GLY A 13 -15.57 12.82 -15.45
CA GLY A 13 -16.95 12.34 -15.66
C GLY A 13 -17.50 12.88 -16.97
N ILE A 14 -17.94 12.00 -17.87
CA ILE A 14 -18.40 12.42 -19.22
C ILE A 14 -19.76 11.81 -19.52
N ASN A 15 -20.76 12.68 -19.62
CA ASN A 15 -22.11 12.37 -20.05
C ASN A 15 -22.36 12.79 -21.52
N ASP A 16 -21.86 13.97 -21.91
CA ASP A 16 -22.09 14.55 -23.25
C ASP A 16 -20.95 14.23 -24.22
N TYR A 17 -21.26 13.46 -25.26
CA TYR A 17 -20.36 13.09 -26.37
C TYR A 17 -20.78 13.72 -27.71
N GLY A 18 -21.60 14.78 -27.70
CA GLY A 18 -21.85 15.60 -28.88
C GLY A 18 -22.89 15.07 -29.89
N GLY A 19 -23.51 13.91 -29.61
CA GLY A 19 -24.88 13.55 -30.01
C GLY A 19 -25.35 13.53 -31.48
N SER A 20 -24.63 14.00 -32.51
CA SER A 20 -25.26 14.16 -33.84
C SER A 20 -24.50 13.70 -35.09
N ASP A 21 -23.23 13.28 -35.01
CA ASP A 21 -22.47 12.85 -36.22
C ASP A 21 -21.86 11.44 -36.15
N LEU A 22 -22.13 10.65 -35.10
CA LEU A 22 -21.73 9.24 -35.03
C LEU A 22 -22.71 8.39 -35.86
N SER A 23 -22.44 8.33 -37.16
CA SER A 23 -23.30 7.80 -38.22
C SER A 23 -23.39 6.27 -38.27
N ASP A 24 -24.09 5.67 -37.29
CA ASP A 24 -24.55 4.27 -37.38
C ASP A 24 -26.00 4.05 -36.94
N GLY A 25 -26.82 5.11 -36.91
CA GLY A 25 -28.28 4.99 -36.81
C GLY A 25 -28.81 4.38 -35.50
N ASN A 26 -27.96 4.13 -34.50
CA ASN A 26 -28.35 3.47 -33.27
C ASN A 26 -27.84 4.22 -32.01
N THR A 27 -28.81 4.73 -31.24
CA THR A 27 -28.77 5.24 -29.85
C THR A 27 -28.02 6.53 -29.51
N ASP A 28 -28.69 7.39 -28.72
CA ASP A 28 -28.14 8.52 -27.96
C ASP A 28 -26.84 8.08 -27.25
N ALA A 29 -25.70 8.56 -27.74
CA ALA A 29 -24.36 8.31 -27.20
C ALA A 29 -24.09 9.00 -25.84
N ASN A 30 -25.11 9.61 -25.23
CA ASN A 30 -24.97 10.37 -24.01
C ASN A 30 -25.35 9.54 -22.79
N LEU A 31 -24.53 9.65 -21.74
CA LEU A 31 -24.77 9.07 -20.42
C LEU A 31 -25.48 10.10 -19.52
N GLU A 32 -25.95 9.67 -18.34
CA GLU A 32 -26.57 10.59 -17.38
C GLU A 32 -25.87 10.57 -16.02
N CYS A 33 -25.13 9.51 -15.68
CA CYS A 33 -24.62 9.29 -14.32
C CYS A 33 -23.12 9.48 -14.17
N ALA A 34 -22.34 9.63 -15.25
CA ALA A 34 -20.88 9.73 -15.17
C ALA A 34 -20.41 11.01 -14.46
N VAL A 35 -21.00 12.16 -14.78
CA VAL A 35 -20.72 13.43 -14.05
C VAL A 35 -21.16 13.35 -12.59
N PRO A 36 -22.40 12.92 -12.26
CA PRO A 36 -22.79 12.67 -10.86
C PRO A 36 -21.89 11.68 -10.10
N ASP A 37 -21.32 10.67 -10.77
CA ASP A 37 -20.38 9.75 -10.15
C ASP A 37 -19.07 10.44 -9.75
N ALA A 38 -18.50 11.25 -10.65
CA ALA A 38 -17.29 12.03 -10.38
C ALA A 38 -17.51 13.05 -9.24
N GLU A 39 -18.66 13.74 -9.21
CA GLU A 39 -19.00 14.66 -8.13
C GLU A 39 -19.17 13.96 -6.78
N ARG A 40 -19.83 12.80 -6.72
CA ARG A 40 -19.95 12.02 -5.47
C ARG A 40 -18.60 11.51 -4.98
N MET A 41 -17.67 11.19 -5.89
CA MET A 41 -16.29 10.87 -5.53
C MET A 41 -15.59 12.10 -4.95
N ARG A 42 -15.78 13.29 -5.55
CA ARG A 42 -15.24 14.57 -5.03
C ARG A 42 -15.75 14.85 -3.62
N GLU A 43 -17.06 14.75 -3.40
CA GLU A 43 -17.69 14.90 -2.08
C GLU A 43 -17.09 13.93 -1.06
N PHE A 44 -16.89 12.66 -1.44
CA PHE A 44 -16.24 11.69 -0.56
C PHE A 44 -14.82 12.12 -0.18
N LEU A 45 -13.99 12.51 -1.14
CA LEU A 45 -12.61 12.93 -0.88
C LEU A 45 -12.55 14.19 -0.01
N VAL A 46 -13.31 15.22 -0.36
CA VAL A 46 -13.26 16.52 0.34
C VAL A 46 -13.98 16.45 1.67
N ASP A 47 -15.18 15.89 1.74
CA ASP A 47 -16.02 15.99 2.93
C ASP A 47 -15.78 14.85 3.93
N LYS A 48 -15.39 13.65 3.45
CA LYS A 48 -15.18 12.47 4.33
C LYS A 48 -13.72 12.17 4.63
N LEU A 49 -12.84 12.43 3.66
CA LEU A 49 -11.39 12.27 3.84
C LEU A 49 -10.67 13.60 4.11
N SER A 50 -11.38 14.73 4.07
CA SER A 50 -10.82 16.06 4.35
C SER A 50 -9.63 16.43 3.43
N VAL A 51 -9.63 15.89 2.21
CA VAL A 51 -8.65 16.27 1.18
C VAL A 51 -8.88 17.75 0.81
N PRO A 52 -7.84 18.60 0.78
CA PRO A 52 -8.01 19.99 0.37
C PRO A 52 -8.61 20.06 -1.03
N SER A 53 -9.63 20.90 -1.19
CA SER A 53 -10.30 21.07 -2.48
C SER A 53 -9.34 21.48 -3.60
N GLY A 54 -8.28 22.25 -3.30
CA GLY A 54 -7.24 22.62 -4.26
C GLY A 54 -6.31 21.48 -4.72
N ASN A 55 -6.45 20.29 -4.15
CA ASN A 55 -5.74 19.09 -4.59
C ASN A 55 -6.62 18.14 -5.42
N VAL A 56 -7.92 18.45 -5.56
CA VAL A 56 -8.88 17.65 -6.34
C VAL A 56 -9.30 18.46 -7.56
N ILE A 57 -8.92 18.00 -8.76
CA ILE A 57 -9.37 18.60 -10.02
C ILE A 57 -10.45 17.71 -10.63
N SER A 58 -11.55 18.32 -11.08
CA SER A 58 -12.63 17.64 -11.79
C SER A 58 -12.74 18.16 -13.21
N LEU A 59 -12.89 17.26 -14.19
CA LEU A 59 -13.17 17.57 -15.60
C LEU A 59 -14.49 16.93 -15.99
N HIS A 60 -15.47 17.74 -16.40
CA HIS A 60 -16.80 17.27 -16.75
C HIS A 60 -17.17 17.59 -18.20
N ASP A 61 -17.82 16.63 -18.87
CA ASP A 61 -18.38 16.79 -20.21
C ASP A 61 -17.39 17.51 -21.16
N ARG A 62 -17.78 18.67 -21.70
CA ARG A 62 -16.98 19.46 -22.66
C ARG A 62 -15.64 19.94 -22.13
N GLU A 63 -15.41 19.93 -20.83
CA GLU A 63 -14.10 20.21 -20.23
C GLU A 63 -13.17 19.00 -20.28
N ALA A 64 -13.72 17.79 -20.31
CA ALA A 64 -12.99 16.52 -20.39
C ALA A 64 -12.58 16.19 -21.84
N THR A 65 -11.94 17.16 -22.50
CA THR A 65 -11.32 16.96 -23.81
C THR A 65 -10.07 16.09 -23.68
N ARG A 66 -9.66 15.46 -24.79
CA ARG A 66 -8.42 14.66 -24.85
C ARG A 66 -7.23 15.47 -24.33
N GLN A 67 -7.12 16.72 -24.79
CA GLN A 67 -6.05 17.63 -24.39
C GLN A 67 -6.10 17.95 -22.89
N ASN A 68 -7.28 18.23 -22.34
CA ASN A 68 -7.40 18.58 -20.93
C ASN A 68 -7.17 17.38 -20.01
N ILE A 69 -7.65 16.19 -20.37
CA ILE A 69 -7.40 14.97 -19.57
C ILE A 69 -5.90 14.71 -19.47
N LEU A 70 -5.19 14.65 -20.60
CA LEU A 70 -3.75 14.35 -20.63
C LEU A 70 -2.91 15.50 -20.06
N GLY A 71 -3.28 16.75 -20.38
CA GLY A 71 -2.60 17.95 -19.89
C GLY A 71 -2.74 18.13 -18.38
N THR A 72 -3.93 17.92 -17.83
CA THR A 72 -4.17 17.95 -16.39
C THR A 72 -3.49 16.78 -15.70
N PHE A 73 -3.52 15.56 -16.26
CA PHE A 73 -2.79 14.42 -15.69
C PHE A 73 -1.29 14.75 -15.53
N ARG A 74 -0.66 15.30 -16.58
CA ARG A 74 0.76 15.71 -16.51
C ARG A 74 1.00 16.83 -15.51
N SER A 75 0.29 17.94 -15.64
CA SER A 75 0.54 19.14 -14.82
C SER A 75 0.14 18.99 -13.36
N HIS A 76 -0.93 18.24 -13.06
CA HIS A 76 -1.45 18.04 -11.70
C HIS A 76 -0.74 16.92 -10.94
N PHE A 77 -0.28 15.87 -11.65
CA PHE A 77 0.39 14.73 -11.02
C PHE A 77 1.90 14.70 -11.26
N ILE A 78 2.33 14.59 -12.51
CA ILE A 78 3.74 14.33 -12.86
C ILE A 78 4.62 15.54 -12.53
N ASP A 79 4.21 16.72 -13.00
CA ASP A 79 5.01 17.95 -12.90
C ASP A 79 4.73 18.75 -11.63
N ASN A 80 3.79 18.31 -10.79
CA ASN A 80 3.39 19.03 -9.59
C ASN A 80 4.43 18.85 -8.48
N PRO A 81 5.12 19.93 -8.04
CA PRO A 81 6.16 19.84 -7.01
C PRO A 81 5.58 19.67 -5.60
N ARG A 82 4.27 19.85 -5.41
CA ARG A 82 3.61 19.66 -4.11
C ARG A 82 3.43 18.18 -3.75
N ILE A 83 3.41 17.31 -4.76
CA ILE A 83 3.32 15.85 -4.58
C ILE A 83 4.71 15.31 -4.32
N LYS A 84 4.90 14.74 -3.12
CA LYS A 84 6.10 14.04 -2.70
C LYS A 84 6.00 12.56 -3.06
N ILE A 85 7.14 11.86 -3.03
CA ILE A 85 7.16 10.43 -3.29
C ILE A 85 6.34 9.70 -2.22
N GLY A 86 5.47 8.78 -2.64
CA GLY A 86 4.59 8.00 -1.77
C GLY A 86 3.29 8.70 -1.33
N ASP A 87 3.07 9.95 -1.74
CA ASP A 87 1.79 10.63 -1.53
C ASP A 87 0.65 9.91 -2.27
N PRO A 88 -0.56 9.84 -1.69
CA PRO A 88 -1.68 9.17 -2.34
C PRO A 88 -2.18 9.96 -3.53
N ILE A 89 -2.26 9.28 -4.68
CA ILE A 89 -2.75 9.84 -5.95
C ILE A 89 -3.95 9.03 -6.43
N LEU A 90 -5.02 9.69 -6.83
CA LEU A 90 -6.22 9.06 -7.39
C LEU A 90 -6.55 9.61 -8.77
N PHE A 91 -6.59 8.74 -9.77
CA PHE A 91 -7.22 9.00 -11.06
C PHE A 91 -8.57 8.26 -11.12
N PHE A 92 -9.67 8.98 -11.28
CA PHE A 92 -11.01 8.43 -11.42
C PHE A 92 -11.58 8.79 -12.79
N TYR A 93 -12.11 7.80 -13.50
CA TYR A 93 -12.80 7.99 -14.78
C TYR A 93 -14.16 7.30 -14.77
N ALA A 94 -15.20 8.05 -15.12
CA ALA A 94 -16.53 7.56 -15.45
C ALA A 94 -16.93 8.10 -16.83
N GLY A 95 -17.32 7.21 -17.74
CA GLY A 95 -17.66 7.56 -19.12
C GLY A 95 -17.67 6.34 -20.03
N HIS A 96 -17.75 6.55 -21.33
CA HIS A 96 -17.65 5.49 -22.32
C HIS A 96 -16.21 4.96 -22.46
N GLY A 97 -16.07 3.65 -22.61
CA GLY A 97 -14.88 3.04 -23.19
C GLY A 97 -15.21 2.33 -24.52
N THR A 98 -14.15 2.00 -25.26
CA THR A 98 -14.21 1.39 -26.59
C THR A 98 -13.00 0.45 -26.82
N GLN A 99 -13.03 -0.32 -27.92
CA GLN A 99 -11.91 -1.09 -28.45
C GLN A 99 -11.56 -0.64 -29.87
N ASN A 100 -10.37 -0.09 -30.09
CA ASN A 100 -9.91 0.35 -31.39
C ASN A 100 -9.07 -0.73 -32.08
N PRO A 101 -9.21 -0.94 -33.41
CA PRO A 101 -8.37 -1.89 -34.14
C PRO A 101 -6.91 -1.42 -34.20
N SER A 102 -5.98 -2.37 -34.13
CA SER A 102 -4.54 -2.12 -34.15
C SER A 102 -4.10 -1.47 -35.46
N SER A 103 -3.49 -0.28 -35.36
CA SER A 103 -3.01 0.53 -36.50
C SER A 103 -1.74 -0.01 -37.19
N LEU A 104 -1.29 -1.24 -36.87
CA LEU A 104 0.01 -1.80 -37.30
C LEU A 104 -0.06 -2.86 -38.41
N GLN A 105 -1.15 -2.99 -39.16
CA GLN A 105 -1.18 -3.83 -40.37
C GLN A 105 -1.94 -3.14 -41.50
N GLU A 106 -1.22 -2.40 -42.33
CA GLU A 106 -1.57 -2.36 -43.75
C GLU A 106 -1.23 -3.75 -44.31
N PRO A 107 -2.19 -4.49 -44.90
CA PRO A 107 -1.93 -5.81 -45.43
C PRO A 107 -1.02 -5.69 -46.66
N THR A 108 0.27 -5.95 -46.49
CA THR A 108 1.18 -6.22 -47.60
C THR A 108 0.95 -7.66 -48.08
N GLU A 109 0.89 -7.86 -49.40
CA GLU A 109 0.62 -9.17 -50.04
C GLU A 109 1.55 -10.33 -49.60
N GLU A 110 2.66 -10.03 -48.90
CA GLU A 110 3.62 -11.02 -48.37
C GLU A 110 3.24 -11.66 -47.02
N ASN A 111 2.18 -11.21 -46.33
CA ASN A 111 1.78 -11.72 -45.01
C ASN A 111 0.49 -12.59 -45.03
N SER A 112 0.20 -13.26 -46.15
CA SER A 112 -1.04 -14.05 -46.30
C SER A 112 -1.03 -15.42 -45.61
N ASP A 113 0.10 -15.87 -45.07
CA ASP A 113 0.28 -17.25 -44.59
C ASP A 113 0.71 -17.40 -43.11
N LEU A 114 0.63 -16.33 -42.29
CA LEU A 114 0.95 -16.43 -40.86
C LEU A 114 -0.28 -16.16 -39.96
N ASP A 115 -0.73 -17.25 -39.34
CA ASP A 115 -1.58 -17.39 -38.16
C ASP A 115 -3.09 -17.04 -38.30
N GLN A 116 -3.86 -18.08 -38.66
CA GLN A 116 -5.31 -18.21 -38.43
C GLN A 116 -5.64 -18.64 -36.99
N ASP A 117 -4.94 -18.11 -35.98
CA ASP A 117 -5.32 -18.25 -34.57
C ASP A 117 -5.79 -16.88 -34.06
N GLY A 118 -7.11 -16.74 -33.90
CA GLY A 118 -7.79 -15.48 -33.58
C GLY A 118 -7.53 -14.95 -32.16
N ASP A 119 -6.41 -14.25 -31.99
CA ASP A 119 -6.21 -13.32 -30.88
C ASP A 119 -6.29 -11.87 -31.41
N ASP A 120 -7.43 -11.26 -31.14
CA ASP A 120 -7.94 -10.06 -31.76
C ASP A 120 -7.02 -8.88 -31.49
N ASN A 121 -6.54 -8.25 -32.56
CA ASN A 121 -5.59 -7.14 -32.53
C ASN A 121 -6.30 -5.82 -32.14
N LEU A 122 -7.00 -5.77 -31.00
CA LEU A 122 -7.76 -4.60 -30.52
C LEU A 122 -7.09 -3.96 -29.30
N HIS A 123 -7.08 -2.62 -29.22
CA HIS A 123 -6.58 -1.84 -28.07
C HIS A 123 -7.73 -1.17 -27.34
N GLU A 124 -7.76 -1.29 -26.01
CA GLU A 124 -8.78 -0.67 -25.18
C GLU A 124 -8.53 0.83 -25.04
N ALA A 125 -9.58 1.65 -25.00
CA ALA A 125 -9.45 3.09 -24.86
C ALA A 125 -10.57 3.72 -24.00
N ILE A 126 -10.25 4.84 -23.35
CA ILE A 126 -11.24 5.74 -22.75
C ILE A 126 -11.61 6.85 -23.74
N CYS A 127 -12.88 7.21 -23.79
CA CYS A 127 -13.40 8.15 -24.77
C CYS A 127 -13.42 9.58 -24.19
N PRO A 128 -12.68 10.54 -24.76
CA PRO A 128 -12.80 11.95 -24.39
C PRO A 128 -14.08 12.57 -24.98
N ALA A 129 -14.54 13.67 -24.40
CA ALA A 129 -15.78 14.32 -24.82
C ALA A 129 -15.71 14.94 -26.24
N ASP A 130 -14.50 15.30 -26.68
CA ASP A 130 -14.22 15.87 -27.99
C ASP A 130 -13.75 14.82 -29.01
N ARG A 131 -13.92 13.53 -28.71
CA ARG A 131 -13.58 12.46 -29.66
C ARG A 131 -14.24 12.73 -31.00
N LEU A 132 -13.45 12.66 -32.07
CA LEU A 132 -13.90 12.99 -33.40
C LEU A 132 -13.09 12.20 -34.42
N GLU A 133 -13.79 11.53 -35.33
CA GLU A 133 -13.19 10.78 -36.42
C GLU A 133 -12.20 11.65 -37.21
N ASP A 134 -11.04 11.07 -37.54
CA ASP A 134 -9.93 11.73 -38.25
C ASP A 134 -9.32 12.99 -37.60
N ALA A 135 -9.78 13.41 -36.41
CA ALA A 135 -9.35 14.66 -35.77
C ALA A 135 -8.88 14.49 -34.32
N VAL A 136 -9.66 13.79 -33.49
CA VAL A 136 -9.37 13.60 -32.06
C VAL A 136 -9.58 12.12 -31.70
N PRO A 137 -8.49 11.33 -31.59
CA PRO A 137 -8.60 9.93 -31.24
C PRO A 137 -8.96 9.74 -29.76
N ASP A 138 -9.44 8.55 -29.43
CA ASP A 138 -9.58 8.13 -28.03
C ASP A 138 -8.21 8.06 -27.31
N ILE A 139 -8.23 7.98 -25.98
CA ILE A 139 -7.01 7.78 -25.18
C ILE A 139 -6.83 6.29 -24.96
N GLU A 140 -5.86 5.71 -25.67
CA GLU A 140 -5.55 4.28 -25.58
C GLU A 140 -4.96 3.91 -24.21
N ASP A 141 -5.24 2.68 -23.77
CA ASP A 141 -4.68 2.05 -22.57
C ASP A 141 -3.15 2.17 -22.49
N ARG A 142 -2.44 2.00 -23.62
CA ARG A 142 -0.98 2.12 -23.73
C ARG A 142 -0.48 3.53 -23.49
N GLU A 143 -1.24 4.55 -23.90
CA GLU A 143 -0.90 5.94 -23.65
C GLU A 143 -1.04 6.25 -22.16
N LEU A 144 -2.17 5.84 -21.57
CA LEU A 144 -2.41 6.01 -20.13
C LEU A 144 -1.41 5.21 -19.29
N ALA A 145 -1.06 3.98 -19.71
CA ALA A 145 -0.05 3.15 -19.04
C ALA A 145 1.32 3.83 -19.00
N LYS A 146 1.74 4.48 -20.11
CA LYS A 146 2.99 5.27 -20.14
C LYS A 146 2.96 6.43 -19.15
N LEU A 147 1.84 7.14 -19.06
CA LEU A 147 1.68 8.23 -18.09
C LEU A 147 1.71 7.72 -16.64
N LEU A 148 1.07 6.58 -16.37
CA LEU A 148 1.06 5.96 -15.04
C LEU A 148 2.44 5.43 -14.64
N MET A 149 3.20 4.85 -15.56
CA MET A 149 4.59 4.45 -15.32
C MET A 149 5.48 5.67 -15.05
N GLU A 150 5.40 6.71 -15.89
CA GLU A 150 6.15 7.95 -15.67
C GLU A 150 5.78 8.60 -14.32
N LEU A 151 4.50 8.55 -13.94
CA LEU A 151 4.05 9.04 -12.64
C LEU A 151 4.63 8.21 -11.50
N ALA A 152 4.60 6.88 -11.58
CA ALA A 152 5.16 5.99 -10.58
C ALA A 152 6.67 6.17 -10.42
N ASP A 153 7.40 6.29 -11.54
CA ASP A 153 8.86 6.53 -11.52
C ASP A 153 9.23 7.84 -10.82
N ARG A 154 8.36 8.87 -10.89
CA ARG A 154 8.63 10.18 -10.28
C ARG A 154 8.07 10.36 -8.87
N LYS A 155 6.94 9.72 -8.56
CA LYS A 155 6.14 9.98 -7.35
C LYS A 155 5.88 8.74 -6.50
N GLY A 156 6.42 7.58 -6.90
CA GLY A 156 6.16 6.30 -6.26
C GLY A 156 4.82 5.70 -6.70
N ASP A 157 4.60 4.46 -6.31
CA ASP A 157 3.51 3.61 -6.79
C ASP A 157 2.22 3.75 -5.95
N ASN A 158 2.09 4.80 -5.13
CA ASN A 158 0.87 5.11 -4.35
C ASN A 158 -0.27 5.73 -5.17
N ILE A 159 -0.51 5.09 -6.31
CA ILE A 159 -1.43 5.52 -7.34
C ILE A 159 -2.61 4.56 -7.36
N THR A 160 -3.82 5.11 -7.25
CA THR A 160 -5.08 4.39 -7.44
C THR A 160 -5.72 4.86 -8.73
N VAL A 161 -6.14 3.91 -9.55
CA VAL A 161 -6.90 4.16 -10.77
C VAL A 161 -8.27 3.51 -10.61
N ILE A 162 -9.33 4.28 -10.77
CA ILE A 162 -10.71 3.79 -10.72
C ILE A 162 -11.36 4.02 -12.08
N MET A 163 -11.77 2.94 -12.73
CA MET A 163 -12.39 2.96 -14.05
C MET A 163 -13.82 2.44 -13.97
N ASP A 164 -14.79 3.33 -14.17
CA ASP A 164 -16.21 2.98 -14.31
C ASP A 164 -16.68 3.17 -15.76
N CYS A 165 -16.13 2.32 -16.64
CA CYS A 165 -16.36 2.25 -18.09
C CYS A 165 -16.26 0.79 -18.60
N CYS A 166 -16.63 0.54 -19.86
CA CYS A 166 -16.53 -0.78 -20.50
C CYS A 166 -15.46 -0.80 -21.60
N HIS A 167 -14.79 -1.94 -21.79
CA HIS A 167 -13.81 -2.11 -22.86
C HIS A 167 -14.10 -3.31 -23.77
N SER A 168 -15.30 -3.90 -23.78
CA SER A 168 -15.60 -5.09 -24.58
C SER A 168 -16.30 -4.77 -25.91
N GLY A 169 -15.71 -5.19 -27.02
CA GLY A 169 -16.20 -5.10 -28.39
C GLY A 169 -16.74 -6.43 -28.95
N SER A 170 -17.59 -7.12 -28.19
CA SER A 170 -18.41 -8.19 -28.79
C SER A 170 -19.40 -7.52 -29.76
N GLY A 171 -19.07 -7.52 -31.05
CA GLY A 171 -20.01 -7.21 -32.12
C GLY A 171 -21.34 -7.96 -31.93
N THR A 172 -22.42 -7.38 -32.44
CA THR A 172 -23.82 -7.87 -32.41
C THR A 172 -24.52 -7.87 -31.05
N ARG A 173 -25.03 -6.70 -30.60
CA ARG A 173 -26.31 -6.60 -29.86
C ARG A 173 -27.00 -5.27 -30.20
N SER A 174 -27.80 -5.30 -31.26
CA SER A 174 -28.71 -4.24 -31.73
C SER A 174 -29.66 -3.79 -30.60
N ALA A 175 -30.18 -2.56 -30.68
CA ALA A 175 -30.96 -1.95 -29.62
C ALA A 175 -32.46 -2.29 -29.69
N PRO A 176 -33.10 -2.66 -28.57
CA PRO A 176 -34.54 -2.63 -28.49
C PRO A 176 -35.07 -1.19 -28.53
N ALA A 177 -36.21 -1.05 -29.21
CA ALA A 177 -36.92 0.18 -29.50
C ALA A 177 -37.25 1.06 -28.27
N GLN A 178 -37.38 2.36 -28.57
CA GLN A 178 -37.82 3.49 -27.73
C GLN A 178 -38.47 3.14 -26.37
N GLY A 179 -37.68 3.32 -25.31
CA GLY A 179 -38.10 3.37 -23.91
C GLY A 179 -36.92 3.76 -23.01
N ARG A 180 -37.16 4.50 -21.91
CA ARG A 180 -36.10 4.87 -20.96
C ARG A 180 -35.48 3.61 -20.35
N LYS A 181 -34.33 3.16 -20.88
CA LYS A 181 -33.65 1.94 -20.43
C LYS A 181 -33.28 2.07 -18.94
N LYS A 182 -33.63 1.05 -18.14
CA LYS A 182 -33.29 0.96 -16.72
C LYS A 182 -31.77 0.77 -16.50
N HIS A 183 -31.09 0.18 -17.47
CA HIS A 183 -29.65 -0.07 -17.50
C HIS A 183 -29.07 0.51 -18.80
N VAL A 184 -28.02 1.33 -18.70
CA VAL A 184 -27.33 1.93 -19.86
C VAL A 184 -25.87 1.53 -19.81
N ALA A 185 -25.36 0.87 -20.85
CA ALA A 185 -23.96 0.45 -20.91
C ALA A 185 -23.03 1.65 -21.13
N ARG A 186 -21.91 1.67 -20.42
CA ARG A 186 -20.83 2.66 -20.58
C ARG A 186 -19.86 2.26 -21.69
N HIS A 187 -20.40 1.96 -22.86
CA HIS A 187 -19.67 1.56 -24.06
C HIS A 187 -20.13 2.39 -25.26
N ILE A 188 -19.18 2.78 -26.10
CA ILE A 188 -19.46 3.41 -27.39
C ILE A 188 -18.66 2.69 -28.48
N PRO A 189 -19.19 2.52 -29.71
CA PRO A 189 -18.42 1.93 -30.80
C PRO A 189 -17.11 2.70 -31.09
N PRO A 190 -16.08 2.00 -31.63
CA PRO A 190 -14.85 2.63 -32.06
C PRO A 190 -15.06 3.60 -33.21
N LEU A 191 -14.17 4.59 -33.33
CA LEU A 191 -14.10 5.45 -34.52
C LEU A 191 -13.67 4.59 -35.73
N ARG A 192 -14.26 4.82 -36.91
CA ARG A 192 -13.96 3.99 -38.10
C ARG A 192 -12.57 4.26 -38.67
N HIS A 193 -12.11 5.50 -38.52
CA HIS A 193 -10.75 5.92 -38.88
C HIS A 193 -10.05 6.65 -37.73
N THR A 194 -9.03 6.00 -37.16
CA THR A 194 -8.09 6.63 -36.21
C THR A 194 -6.73 6.78 -36.88
N ARG A 195 -6.37 7.99 -37.31
CA ARG A 195 -4.97 8.28 -37.66
C ARG A 195 -4.12 8.30 -36.39
N PRO A 196 -3.01 7.52 -36.31
CA PRO A 196 -2.07 7.68 -35.22
C PRO A 196 -1.49 9.09 -35.31
N LEU A 197 -1.71 9.93 -34.28
CA LEU A 197 -0.95 11.16 -34.17
C LEU A 197 0.51 10.77 -33.95
N ALA A 198 1.43 11.30 -34.77
CA ALA A 198 2.86 11.16 -34.55
C ALA A 198 3.26 11.92 -33.28
N THR A 199 2.99 11.35 -32.12
CA THR A 199 3.55 11.82 -30.86
C THR A 199 5.06 11.59 -30.92
N SER A 200 5.84 12.66 -30.75
CA SER A 200 7.29 12.61 -30.59
C SER A 200 7.65 11.86 -29.30
N VAL A 201 7.55 10.54 -29.34
CA VAL A 201 7.98 9.65 -28.26
C VAL A 201 8.92 8.64 -28.89
N SER A 202 10.18 8.73 -28.51
CA SER A 202 11.31 7.95 -29.01
C SER A 202 10.99 6.46 -29.12
N ARG A 203 11.35 5.82 -30.24
CA ARG A 203 11.30 4.35 -30.43
C ARG A 203 12.12 3.66 -29.33
N ALA A 204 11.47 2.79 -28.55
CA ALA A 204 12.13 1.82 -27.67
C ALA A 204 12.31 0.46 -28.39
N PRO A 205 13.23 -0.42 -27.93
CA PRO A 205 13.66 -1.62 -28.64
C PRO A 205 12.58 -2.71 -28.73
N SER A 206 12.69 -3.53 -29.77
CA SER A 206 11.76 -4.59 -30.20
C SER A 206 11.74 -5.82 -29.27
N GLY A 207 11.08 -5.71 -28.11
CA GLY A 207 10.83 -6.85 -27.22
C GLY A 207 9.44 -6.91 -26.57
N TYR A 208 8.55 -5.96 -26.83
CA TYR A 208 7.33 -5.77 -26.05
C TYR A 208 6.13 -6.50 -26.66
N ARG A 209 5.77 -7.66 -26.09
CA ARG A 209 4.54 -8.40 -26.42
C ARG A 209 3.37 -7.89 -25.57
N HIS A 210 2.30 -7.48 -26.26
CA HIS A 210 0.90 -7.30 -25.83
C HIS A 210 0.63 -7.00 -24.35
N VAL A 211 0.42 -5.72 -24.03
CA VAL A 211 -0.36 -5.30 -22.84
C VAL A 211 -1.83 -5.33 -23.24
N GLY A 212 -2.46 -6.50 -23.14
CA GLY A 212 -3.80 -6.53 -22.58
C GLY A 212 -3.61 -6.55 -21.06
N MET A 213 -4.57 -6.04 -20.27
CA MET A 213 -4.55 -6.16 -18.81
C MET A 213 -4.59 -7.65 -18.42
N LYS A 214 -3.41 -8.29 -18.40
CA LYS A 214 -3.20 -9.61 -17.84
C LYS A 214 -3.10 -9.45 -16.32
N PRO A 215 -3.82 -10.27 -15.53
CA PRO A 215 -3.69 -10.30 -14.09
C PRO A 215 -2.24 -10.68 -13.72
N GLY A 216 -1.45 -9.72 -13.22
CA GLY A 216 -0.13 -10.02 -12.63
C GLY A 216 1.01 -9.02 -12.84
N ALA A 217 0.86 -7.95 -13.66
CA ALA A 217 2.02 -7.11 -14.04
C ALA A 217 1.88 -5.59 -13.79
N LEU A 218 0.83 -5.13 -13.09
CA LEU A 218 0.69 -3.71 -12.76
C LEU A 218 1.56 -3.37 -11.53
N HIS A 219 2.79 -2.92 -11.77
CA HIS A 219 3.72 -2.44 -10.72
C HIS A 219 3.54 -0.95 -10.39
N SER A 220 2.95 -0.16 -11.29
CA SER A 220 2.85 1.30 -11.13
C SER A 220 1.67 1.77 -10.30
N HIS A 221 0.57 1.00 -10.24
CA HIS A 221 -0.67 1.44 -9.58
C HIS A 221 -1.56 0.26 -9.18
N VAL A 222 -2.58 0.55 -8.35
CA VAL A 222 -3.73 -0.34 -8.12
C VAL A 222 -4.89 0.11 -8.99
N LEU A 223 -5.43 -0.82 -9.79
CA LEU A 223 -6.59 -0.59 -10.65
C LEU A 223 -7.85 -1.20 -10.03
N LEU A 224 -8.90 -0.39 -9.91
CA LEU A 224 -10.26 -0.81 -9.58
C LEU A 224 -11.15 -0.61 -10.82
N ALA A 225 -11.41 -1.69 -11.55
CA ALA A 225 -12.23 -1.66 -12.76
C ALA A 225 -13.66 -2.14 -12.49
N ALA A 226 -14.62 -1.54 -13.16
CA ALA A 226 -16.04 -1.81 -12.96
C ALA A 226 -16.51 -3.18 -13.44
N CYS A 227 -15.83 -3.79 -14.42
CA CYS A 227 -16.20 -5.06 -15.04
C CYS A 227 -14.98 -5.80 -15.59
N ARG A 228 -15.16 -7.07 -16.00
CA ARG A 228 -14.14 -7.83 -16.75
C ARG A 228 -14.06 -7.37 -18.20
N ASN A 229 -12.98 -7.75 -18.88
CA ASN A 229 -12.75 -7.49 -20.31
C ASN A 229 -13.79 -8.11 -21.27
N ILE A 230 -14.65 -9.01 -20.79
CA ILE A 230 -15.78 -9.61 -21.55
C ILE A 230 -17.15 -9.14 -21.05
N GLU A 231 -17.19 -8.21 -20.10
CA GLU A 231 -18.41 -7.71 -19.45
C GLU A 231 -18.57 -6.20 -19.68
N GLN A 232 -19.77 -5.68 -19.42
CA GLN A 232 -20.06 -4.25 -19.51
C GLN A 232 -20.32 -3.65 -18.13
N ALA A 233 -19.92 -2.40 -17.95
CA ALA A 233 -20.31 -1.51 -16.87
C ALA A 233 -21.60 -0.74 -17.19
N TYR A 234 -22.51 -0.64 -16.21
CA TYR A 234 -23.84 -0.06 -16.41
C TYR A 234 -24.15 1.13 -15.50
N GLU A 235 -24.85 2.13 -16.05
CA GLU A 235 -25.63 3.09 -15.29
C GLU A 235 -26.98 2.48 -14.92
N ILE A 236 -27.38 2.58 -13.65
CA ILE A 236 -28.67 2.09 -13.18
C ILE A 236 -29.56 3.27 -12.84
N ARG A 237 -30.72 3.33 -13.48
CA ARG A 237 -31.76 4.33 -13.20
C ARG A 237 -32.78 3.72 -12.24
N ALA A 238 -32.69 4.08 -10.96
CA ALA A 238 -33.72 3.80 -9.95
C ALA A 238 -34.30 5.11 -9.39
N LYS A 239 -35.59 5.12 -9.02
CA LYS A 239 -36.35 6.33 -8.61
C LYS A 239 -35.63 7.22 -7.59
N ASP A 240 -34.82 6.64 -6.71
CA ASP A 240 -34.15 7.35 -5.60
C ASP A 240 -32.62 7.21 -5.59
N ARG A 241 -32.02 6.50 -6.58
CA ARG A 241 -30.56 6.30 -6.72
C ARG A 241 -30.21 6.04 -8.19
N ALA A 242 -29.85 7.09 -8.92
CA ALA A 242 -29.21 6.98 -10.23
C ALA A 242 -27.68 7.04 -10.06
N GLY A 243 -26.94 6.27 -10.84
CA GLY A 243 -25.49 6.17 -10.72
C GLY A 243 -24.89 5.06 -11.59
N GLY A 244 -23.58 5.13 -11.85
CA GLY A 244 -22.82 3.94 -12.23
C GLY A 244 -22.97 2.90 -11.11
N TRP A 245 -23.29 1.65 -11.47
CA TRP A 245 -23.52 0.62 -10.48
C TRP A 245 -22.27 0.38 -9.62
N PHE A 246 -21.10 0.33 -10.26
CA PHE A 246 -19.83 0.11 -9.60
C PHE A 246 -19.49 1.26 -8.65
N THR A 247 -19.45 2.50 -9.15
CA THR A 247 -19.18 3.67 -8.30
C THR A 247 -20.15 3.76 -7.12
N SER A 248 -21.43 3.47 -7.34
CA SER A 248 -22.44 3.51 -6.28
C SER A 248 -22.22 2.44 -5.19
N GLN A 249 -21.81 1.22 -5.55
CA GLN A 249 -21.45 0.20 -4.56
C GLN A 249 -20.15 0.55 -3.83
N LEU A 250 -19.15 1.06 -4.57
CA LEU A 250 -17.86 1.43 -4.03
C LEU A 250 -17.98 2.54 -2.96
N LEU A 251 -18.69 3.64 -3.27
CA LEU A 251 -18.92 4.74 -2.33
C LEU A 251 -19.73 4.32 -1.10
N LYS A 252 -20.68 3.38 -1.26
CA LYS A 252 -21.43 2.80 -0.14
C LYS A 252 -20.51 2.03 0.80
N LEU A 253 -19.60 1.22 0.27
CA LEU A 253 -18.63 0.48 1.07
C LEU A 253 -17.60 1.40 1.71
N PHE A 254 -17.18 2.46 1.00
CA PHE A 254 -16.31 3.47 1.58
C PHE A 254 -16.94 4.14 2.80
N SER A 255 -18.24 4.39 2.75
CA SER A 255 -18.99 5.02 3.85
C SER A 255 -19.31 4.09 5.02
N SER A 256 -19.20 2.77 4.85
CA SER A 256 -19.63 1.76 5.85
C SER A 256 -18.50 0.88 6.40
N SER A 257 -17.27 1.07 5.93
CA SER A 257 -16.09 0.30 6.36
C SER A 257 -15.14 1.16 7.21
N SER A 258 -14.35 0.52 8.10
CA SER A 258 -13.15 1.17 8.68
C SER A 258 -12.09 1.26 7.57
N LEU A 259 -12.10 2.39 6.85
CA LEU A 259 -11.16 2.67 5.78
C LEU A 259 -9.69 2.52 6.21
N PRO A 260 -9.26 3.02 7.39
CA PRO A 260 -7.86 3.01 7.81
C PRO A 260 -7.22 1.61 7.87
N THR A 261 -8.03 0.56 8.01
CA THR A 261 -7.56 -0.83 8.13
C THR A 261 -7.96 -1.71 6.95
N THR A 262 -8.65 -1.16 5.94
CA THR A 262 -9.17 -1.93 4.80
C THR A 262 -8.19 -1.92 3.63
N SER A 263 -7.90 -3.07 3.03
CA SER A 263 -7.16 -3.18 1.77
C SER A 263 -8.06 -2.99 0.54
N TYR A 264 -7.49 -2.71 -0.62
CA TYR A 264 -8.28 -2.59 -1.87
C TYR A 264 -9.00 -3.91 -2.18
N SER A 265 -8.31 -5.04 -2.11
CA SER A 265 -8.89 -6.36 -2.38
C SER A 265 -10.02 -6.71 -1.42
N SER A 266 -9.84 -6.48 -0.12
CA SER A 266 -10.87 -6.70 0.90
C SER A 266 -12.10 -5.80 0.73
N LEU A 267 -11.91 -4.57 0.25
CA LEU A 267 -13.03 -3.69 -0.10
C LEU A 267 -13.76 -4.21 -1.34
N MET A 268 -13.03 -4.51 -2.40
CA MET A 268 -13.58 -4.94 -3.69
C MET A 268 -14.31 -6.28 -3.59
N ALA A 269 -13.82 -7.21 -2.76
CA ALA A 269 -14.48 -8.49 -2.49
C ALA A 269 -15.87 -8.35 -1.83
N LYS A 270 -16.19 -7.19 -1.23
CA LYS A 270 -17.51 -6.90 -0.65
C LYS A 270 -18.50 -6.33 -1.66
N ILE A 271 -18.05 -5.93 -2.86
CA ILE A 271 -18.96 -5.44 -3.90
C ILE A 271 -19.72 -6.66 -4.45
N PRO A 272 -21.07 -6.69 -4.34
CA PRO A 272 -21.85 -7.79 -4.92
C PRO A 272 -21.68 -7.78 -6.44
N GLN A 273 -21.89 -8.90 -7.13
CA GLN A 273 -21.94 -8.92 -8.60
C GLN A 273 -23.31 -8.37 -9.07
N LEU A 274 -23.34 -7.59 -10.15
CA LEU A 274 -24.61 -7.23 -10.80
C LEU A 274 -25.06 -8.41 -11.65
N ARG A 275 -26.34 -8.77 -11.55
CA ARG A 275 -26.98 -9.75 -12.44
C ARG A 275 -28.38 -9.27 -12.79
N PHE A 276 -28.70 -9.26 -14.07
CA PHE A 276 -30.08 -9.08 -14.55
C PHE A 276 -30.29 -9.84 -15.85
N GLU A 277 -31.54 -10.15 -16.14
CA GLU A 277 -31.94 -10.83 -17.37
C GLU A 277 -32.26 -9.77 -18.43
N ALA A 278 -31.79 -10.01 -19.64
CA ALA A 278 -32.10 -9.21 -20.82
C ALA A 278 -32.58 -10.15 -21.95
N ASP A 279 -33.56 -9.68 -22.73
CA ASP A 279 -34.08 -10.42 -23.87
C ASP A 279 -33.01 -10.48 -24.98
N GLU A 280 -32.77 -11.65 -25.57
CA GLU A 280 -32.05 -11.74 -26.85
C GLU A 280 -33.00 -11.33 -27.98
N GLU A 281 -32.63 -10.29 -28.74
CA GLU A 281 -33.32 -9.99 -29.99
C GLU A 281 -32.85 -10.98 -31.06
N ASP A 282 -33.79 -11.82 -31.48
CA ASP A 282 -33.66 -12.85 -32.52
C ASP A 282 -33.49 -12.16 -33.89
N GLU A 283 -32.24 -12.05 -34.39
CA GLU A 283 -32.00 -11.76 -35.80
C GLU A 283 -32.29 -13.04 -36.58
N GLY A 284 -33.56 -13.20 -36.95
CA GLY A 284 -34.10 -14.48 -37.39
C GLY A 284 -33.49 -15.05 -38.67
N ASP A 285 -33.56 -16.37 -38.76
CA ASP A 285 -34.09 -17.06 -39.93
C ASP A 285 -35.12 -18.10 -39.45
N GLU A 286 -36.19 -18.23 -40.21
CA GLU A 286 -37.44 -18.94 -39.91
C GLU A 286 -37.28 -20.32 -39.24
N GLU A 287 -37.53 -20.42 -37.92
CA GLU A 287 -38.34 -21.47 -37.26
C GLU A 287 -38.39 -21.30 -35.71
N GLY A 288 -39.39 -20.55 -35.21
CA GLY A 288 -39.93 -20.65 -33.84
C GLY A 288 -39.36 -19.69 -32.77
N PRO A 289 -40.20 -19.15 -31.85
CA PRO A 289 -39.73 -18.24 -30.81
C PRO A 289 -39.06 -19.03 -29.69
N SER A 290 -37.73 -19.03 -29.67
CA SER A 290 -36.95 -19.41 -28.48
C SER A 290 -36.31 -18.15 -27.92
N ALA A 291 -37.04 -17.39 -27.11
CA ALA A 291 -36.48 -16.29 -26.34
C ALA A 291 -35.47 -16.86 -25.33
N THR A 292 -34.20 -16.91 -25.72
CA THR A 292 -33.11 -17.30 -24.84
C THR A 292 -32.80 -16.09 -23.96
N LEU A 293 -33.13 -16.16 -22.67
CA LEU A 293 -32.78 -15.10 -21.73
C LEU A 293 -31.25 -15.03 -21.58
N MET A 294 -30.63 -13.91 -21.95
CA MET A 294 -29.22 -13.69 -21.65
C MET A 294 -29.09 -13.15 -20.23
N THR A 295 -28.26 -13.80 -19.41
CA THR A 295 -27.88 -13.25 -18.11
C THR A 295 -26.75 -12.25 -18.31
N VAL A 296 -27.01 -10.97 -18.05
CA VAL A 296 -25.98 -9.92 -18.04
C VAL A 296 -25.29 -9.91 -16.68
N THR A 297 -23.95 -9.91 -16.67
CA THR A 297 -23.13 -9.83 -15.47
C THR A 297 -22.20 -8.62 -15.49
N GLN A 298 -22.04 -7.98 -14.32
CA GLN A 298 -20.97 -7.00 -14.08
C GLN A 298 -20.18 -7.42 -12.84
N THR A 299 -18.89 -7.73 -13.03
CA THR A 299 -17.98 -8.21 -12.01
C THR A 299 -16.79 -7.26 -11.84
N PRO A 300 -16.76 -6.45 -10.77
CA PRO A 300 -15.63 -5.57 -10.50
C PRO A 300 -14.31 -6.33 -10.39
N GLN A 301 -13.23 -5.74 -10.92
CA GLN A 301 -11.88 -6.28 -10.88
C GLN A 301 -10.95 -5.38 -10.05
N CYS A 302 -10.01 -6.00 -9.34
CA CYS A 302 -9.00 -5.32 -8.54
C CYS A 302 -7.63 -5.89 -8.89
N GLU A 303 -6.79 -5.07 -9.51
CA GLU A 303 -5.50 -5.47 -10.07
C GLU A 303 -4.39 -4.54 -9.56
N GLY A 304 -3.13 -4.99 -9.61
CA GLY A 304 -1.99 -4.24 -9.07
C GLY A 304 -1.18 -5.03 -8.04
N LYS A 305 0.14 -4.82 -8.01
CA LYS A 305 1.06 -5.43 -7.04
C LYS A 305 0.64 -5.12 -5.60
N ARG A 306 0.11 -3.92 -5.35
CA ARG A 306 -0.33 -3.42 -4.04
C ARG A 306 -1.83 -3.56 -3.76
N LYS A 307 -2.57 -4.37 -4.53
CA LYS A 307 -4.02 -4.54 -4.32
C LYS A 307 -4.38 -5.04 -2.91
N ASP A 308 -3.48 -5.75 -2.24
CA ASP A 308 -3.68 -6.26 -0.88
C ASP A 308 -3.17 -5.27 0.20
N GLY A 309 -2.56 -4.16 -0.22
CA GLY A 309 -2.18 -3.03 0.63
C GLY A 309 -3.39 -2.19 1.06
N LEU A 310 -3.20 -1.36 2.09
CA LEU A 310 -4.22 -0.44 2.58
C LEU A 310 -4.65 0.56 1.50
N LEU A 311 -5.94 0.90 1.50
CA LEU A 311 -6.49 1.96 0.66
C LEU A 311 -5.66 3.25 0.79
N PHE A 312 -5.25 3.81 -0.33
CA PHE A 312 -4.41 5.01 -0.45
C PHE A 312 -3.10 4.95 0.36
N GLY A 313 -2.56 3.75 0.57
CA GLY A 313 -1.36 3.51 1.38
C GLY A 313 -1.55 3.81 2.87
N GLY A 314 -2.80 3.92 3.36
CA GLY A 314 -3.14 4.32 4.73
C GLY A 314 -2.92 5.82 5.03
N LYS A 315 -1.95 6.46 4.34
CA LYS A 315 -1.63 7.89 4.44
C LYS A 315 -2.83 8.77 4.07
N GLY A 316 -3.52 8.47 2.97
CA GLY A 316 -4.69 9.24 2.50
C GLY A 316 -5.96 9.07 3.34
N LEU A 317 -5.94 8.16 4.32
CA LEU A 317 -7.06 7.87 5.21
C LEU A 317 -6.79 8.27 6.67
N GLY A 318 -5.58 8.77 6.93
CA GLY A 318 -5.12 9.15 8.25
C GLY A 318 -4.95 7.99 9.22
N ALA A 319 -4.71 6.75 8.78
CA ALA A 319 -4.49 5.63 9.69
C ALA A 319 -3.18 5.81 10.49
N ASP A 320 -3.23 6.00 11.81
CA ASP A 320 -2.01 5.92 12.62
C ASP A 320 -1.71 4.45 12.91
N ARG A 321 -0.70 3.89 12.23
CA ARG A 321 -0.25 2.49 12.41
C ARG A 321 0.20 2.18 13.85
N ARG A 322 0.42 3.22 14.68
CA ARG A 322 0.78 3.12 16.10
C ARG A 322 -0.42 2.94 17.02
N LEU A 323 -1.65 3.05 16.50
CA LEU A 323 -2.88 2.86 17.27
C LEU A 323 -3.19 1.36 17.45
N VAL A 324 -3.52 1.00 18.68
CA VAL A 324 -3.95 -0.34 19.08
C VAL A 324 -5.35 -0.28 19.67
N ARG A 325 -6.12 -1.34 19.45
CA ARG A 325 -7.52 -1.39 19.86
C ARG A 325 -7.62 -1.48 21.39
N MET A 326 -8.63 -0.79 21.93
CA MET A 326 -9.05 -0.92 23.32
C MET A 326 -10.38 -1.65 23.40
N ARG A 327 -10.59 -2.41 24.48
CA ARG A 327 -11.88 -3.07 24.76
C ARG A 327 -12.10 -3.23 26.26
N THR A 328 -13.36 -3.20 26.67
CA THR A 328 -13.77 -3.51 28.04
C THR A 328 -13.84 -5.03 28.22
N VAL A 329 -13.17 -5.56 29.24
CA VAL A 329 -13.20 -6.99 29.61
C VAL A 329 -13.62 -7.10 31.08
N GLY A 330 -14.88 -7.48 31.32
CA GLY A 330 -15.44 -7.45 32.66
C GLY A 330 -15.52 -6.02 33.22
N GLN A 331 -14.77 -5.75 34.29
CA GLN A 331 -14.64 -4.42 34.90
C GLN A 331 -13.32 -3.72 34.55
N GLU A 332 -12.43 -4.39 33.82
CA GLU A 332 -11.12 -3.86 33.45
C GLU A 332 -11.10 -3.46 31.97
N ILE A 333 -10.10 -2.68 31.59
CA ILE A 333 -9.92 -2.21 30.22
C ILE A 333 -8.64 -2.79 29.68
N LYS A 334 -8.75 -3.42 28.51
CA LYS A 334 -7.67 -4.13 27.85
C LYS A 334 -7.25 -3.40 26.59
N VAL A 335 -5.95 -3.18 26.45
CA VAL A 335 -5.29 -2.65 25.25
C VAL A 335 -4.60 -3.81 24.54
N GLU A 336 -4.77 -3.90 23.22
CA GLU A 336 -4.14 -4.93 22.36
C GLU A 336 -2.64 -4.66 22.09
N ALA A 337 -1.91 -4.23 23.12
CA ALA A 337 -0.46 -4.11 23.14
C ALA A 337 0.08 -4.60 24.49
N GLY A 338 1.05 -5.50 24.45
CA GLY A 338 1.68 -6.14 25.60
C GLY A 338 3.20 -6.06 25.56
N SER A 339 3.85 -6.96 26.30
CA SER A 339 5.31 -6.94 26.44
C SER A 339 6.02 -7.19 25.12
N ILE A 340 5.44 -7.92 24.16
CA ILE A 340 6.04 -8.13 22.81
C ILE A 340 6.16 -6.82 22.01
N GLN A 341 5.25 -5.86 22.23
CA GLN A 341 5.33 -4.50 21.67
C GLN A 341 6.11 -3.50 22.55
N GLY A 342 6.76 -4.00 23.61
CA GLY A 342 7.54 -3.17 24.53
C GLY A 342 6.72 -2.37 25.52
N VAL A 343 5.52 -2.85 25.88
CA VAL A 343 4.73 -2.31 26.99
C VAL A 343 5.28 -2.86 28.31
N THR A 344 5.42 -2.01 29.31
CA THR A 344 5.77 -2.36 30.70
C THR A 344 4.78 -1.72 31.66
N PRO A 345 4.64 -2.23 32.90
CA PRO A 345 3.84 -1.54 33.92
C PRO A 345 4.31 -0.08 34.07
N GLY A 346 3.36 0.85 34.05
CA GLY A 346 3.61 2.30 34.05
C GLY A 346 3.70 2.95 32.66
N CYS A 347 3.72 2.16 31.57
CA CYS A 347 3.54 2.69 30.22
C CYS A 347 2.26 3.52 30.13
N ARG A 348 2.34 4.69 29.50
CA ARG A 348 1.16 5.54 29.26
C ARG A 348 0.73 5.42 27.82
N PHE A 349 -0.57 5.46 27.63
CA PHE A 349 -1.23 5.51 26.34
C PHE A 349 -2.04 6.80 26.24
N LEU A 350 -1.88 7.51 25.12
CA LEU A 350 -2.87 8.49 24.70
C LEU A 350 -4.06 7.73 24.11
N VAL A 351 -5.25 8.00 24.64
CA VAL A 351 -6.51 7.41 24.19
C VAL A 351 -7.23 8.41 23.31
N GLN A 352 -7.72 7.95 22.17
CA GLN A 352 -8.46 8.74 21.20
C GLN A 352 -9.64 7.97 20.63
N ARG A 353 -10.62 8.69 20.08
CA ARG A 353 -11.73 8.05 19.34
C ARG A 353 -11.33 7.78 17.91
N GLY A 354 -11.65 6.58 17.43
CA GLY A 354 -11.35 6.16 16.07
C GLY A 354 -9.87 5.87 15.82
N ASP A 355 -9.62 5.31 14.65
CA ASP A 355 -8.33 4.81 14.16
C ASP A 355 -7.57 5.82 13.29
N ARG A 356 -8.00 7.09 13.32
CA ARG A 356 -7.44 8.17 12.49
C ARG A 356 -6.49 9.06 13.27
N PHE A 357 -5.57 9.73 12.59
CA PHE A 357 -4.64 10.75 13.08
C PHE A 357 -5.42 12.04 13.42
N THR A 358 -6.24 11.97 14.47
CA THR A 358 -7.11 13.05 14.94
C THR A 358 -6.68 13.53 16.32
N GLU A 359 -7.01 14.77 16.66
CA GLU A 359 -6.82 15.29 18.02
C GLU A 359 -8.05 15.04 18.91
N ASP A 360 -8.92 14.07 18.59
CA ASP A 360 -10.04 13.66 19.46
C ASP A 360 -9.53 12.80 20.63
N TYR A 361 -8.62 13.40 21.40
CA TYR A 361 -8.02 12.84 22.59
C TYR A 361 -9.05 12.80 23.71
N VAL A 362 -9.24 11.60 24.22
CA VAL A 362 -10.20 11.29 25.26
C VAL A 362 -9.55 11.33 26.65
N GLY A 363 -8.25 11.02 26.70
CA GLY A 363 -7.41 11.18 27.88
C GLY A 363 -6.27 10.18 27.87
N GLU A 364 -5.79 9.81 29.06
CA GLU A 364 -4.65 8.90 29.21
C GLU A 364 -5.06 7.60 29.91
N ALA A 365 -4.38 6.52 29.54
CA ALA A 365 -4.47 5.23 30.21
C ALA A 365 -3.07 4.75 30.61
N VAL A 366 -2.94 4.05 31.73
CA VAL A 366 -1.65 3.59 32.27
C VAL A 366 -1.68 2.08 32.42
N ALA A 367 -0.71 1.38 31.81
CA ALA A 367 -0.56 -0.07 31.97
C ALA A 367 -0.29 -0.44 33.43
N THR A 368 -1.12 -1.31 34.01
CA THR A 368 -0.95 -1.81 35.37
C THR A 368 -0.53 -3.28 35.37
N ARG A 369 -1.12 -4.09 34.48
CA ARG A 369 -0.78 -5.50 34.28
C ARG A 369 -0.50 -5.75 32.81
N VAL A 370 0.66 -6.31 32.50
CA VAL A 370 1.10 -6.56 31.12
C VAL A 370 1.17 -8.06 30.87
N GLU A 371 0.56 -8.52 29.78
CA GLU A 371 0.66 -9.87 29.23
C GLU A 371 1.54 -9.86 27.97
N ALA A 372 1.77 -11.02 27.36
CA ALA A 372 2.64 -11.14 26.18
C ALA A 372 2.19 -10.21 25.04
N VAL A 373 0.90 -10.20 24.70
CA VAL A 373 0.35 -9.50 23.51
C VAL A 373 -0.66 -8.40 23.84
N SER A 374 -0.93 -8.16 25.12
CA SER A 374 -1.92 -7.19 25.59
C SER A 374 -1.60 -6.67 26.98
N SER A 375 -2.28 -5.61 27.41
CA SER A 375 -2.15 -5.05 28.76
C SER A 375 -3.50 -4.60 29.31
N TYR A 376 -3.63 -4.62 30.63
CA TYR A 376 -4.73 -4.00 31.35
C TYR A 376 -4.29 -2.63 31.82
N VAL A 377 -5.21 -1.67 31.72
CA VAL A 377 -4.92 -0.27 31.97
C VAL A 377 -5.88 0.34 32.97
N ASP A 378 -5.35 1.22 33.81
CA ASP A 378 -6.14 2.18 34.58
C ASP A 378 -6.33 3.43 33.74
N ILE A 379 -7.52 4.00 33.81
CA ILE A 379 -7.91 5.14 33.00
C ILE A 379 -7.96 6.41 33.83
N HIS A 380 -7.35 7.47 33.30
CA HIS A 380 -7.38 8.81 33.87
C HIS A 380 -8.13 9.76 32.93
N PHE A 381 -9.46 9.66 32.92
CA PHE A 381 -10.34 10.57 32.18
C PHE A 381 -11.03 11.57 33.11
N GLY A 382 -11.38 12.75 32.57
CA GLY A 382 -12.28 13.68 33.24
C GLY A 382 -13.73 13.20 33.27
N GLU A 383 -14.24 12.68 32.14
CA GLU A 383 -15.55 12.01 32.00
C GLU A 383 -15.33 10.63 31.37
N SER A 384 -15.99 9.57 31.87
CA SER A 384 -15.90 8.21 31.29
C SER A 384 -16.70 8.12 29.99
N PRO A 385 -16.07 8.13 28.80
CA PRO A 385 -16.79 7.93 27.56
C PRO A 385 -17.00 6.44 27.31
N PRO A 386 -17.96 6.06 26.44
CA PRO A 386 -18.00 4.72 25.91
C PRO A 386 -16.67 4.42 25.19
N LEU A 387 -15.97 3.36 25.63
CA LEU A 387 -14.67 2.95 25.11
C LEU A 387 -14.76 2.17 23.80
N ASP A 388 -15.97 1.80 23.38
CA ASP A 388 -16.20 1.13 22.10
C ASP A 388 -15.84 2.09 20.96
N GLY A 389 -14.86 1.68 20.15
CA GLY A 389 -14.31 2.50 19.07
C GLY A 389 -13.17 3.42 19.50
N CYS A 390 -12.68 3.33 20.73
CA CYS A 390 -11.45 4.00 21.15
C CYS A 390 -10.20 3.18 20.81
N PHE A 391 -9.13 3.90 20.54
CA PHE A 391 -7.80 3.37 20.27
C PHE A 391 -6.78 4.02 21.21
N ALA A 392 -5.73 3.28 21.50
CA ALA A 392 -4.63 3.70 22.35
C ALA A 392 -3.34 3.79 21.52
N ARG A 393 -2.51 4.77 21.83
CA ARG A 393 -1.15 4.88 21.29
C ARG A 393 -0.16 5.04 22.42
N ILE A 394 0.93 4.29 22.40
CA ILE A 394 1.99 4.43 23.41
C ILE A 394 2.56 5.83 23.32
N SER A 395 2.48 6.57 24.42
CA SER A 395 2.98 7.95 24.54
C SER A 395 4.17 8.07 25.49
N TYR A 396 4.36 7.09 26.38
CA TYR A 396 5.48 7.07 27.32
C TYR A 396 5.81 5.66 27.80
N ARG A 397 7.12 5.39 27.96
CA ARG A 397 7.66 4.15 28.53
C ARG A 397 8.53 4.47 29.76
N PRO A 398 8.23 3.94 30.95
CA PRO A 398 8.92 4.35 32.17
C PRO A 398 10.39 3.92 32.22
N ASP A 399 10.72 2.65 31.93
CA ASP A 399 12.07 2.11 32.15
C ASP A 399 12.47 0.97 31.21
N PRO A 400 13.79 0.78 30.97
CA PRO A 400 14.86 1.75 31.25
C PRO A 400 14.88 2.86 30.20
N PRO A 401 15.30 4.09 30.55
CA PRO A 401 15.43 5.16 29.57
C PRO A 401 16.47 4.82 28.50
N TYR A 402 16.23 5.32 27.29
CA TYR A 402 17.15 5.22 26.18
C TYR A 402 18.13 6.40 26.23
N CYS A 403 19.31 6.13 26.79
CA CYS A 403 20.36 7.13 26.98
C CYS A 403 20.98 7.56 25.65
N ILE A 404 20.98 8.87 25.38
CA ILE A 404 21.60 9.48 24.20
C ILE A 404 22.59 10.56 24.59
N SER A 405 23.56 10.84 23.72
CA SER A 405 24.52 11.93 23.91
C SER A 405 24.70 12.73 22.64
N PHE A 406 24.86 14.05 22.75
CA PHE A 406 25.25 14.91 21.64
C PHE A 406 26.72 15.34 21.76
N THR A 407 27.48 15.20 20.68
CA THR A 407 28.90 15.56 20.62
C THR A 407 29.19 16.46 19.42
N SER A 408 30.23 17.29 19.54
CA SER A 408 30.79 18.10 18.45
C SER A 408 32.32 17.92 18.45
N PRO A 409 32.98 17.91 17.28
CA PRO A 409 34.43 17.93 17.18
C PRO A 409 35.04 19.17 17.87
N ALA A 410 36.24 19.03 18.46
CA ALA A 410 36.87 20.01 19.35
C ALA A 410 37.27 21.37 18.72
N SER A 411 36.83 21.70 17.51
CA SER A 411 37.25 22.89 16.77
C SER A 411 36.11 23.60 16.03
N SER A 412 35.02 24.04 16.68
CA SER A 412 34.00 24.86 15.98
C SER A 412 32.87 25.46 16.83
N GLY A 413 32.87 26.78 16.99
CA GLY A 413 31.80 27.54 17.65
C GLY A 413 30.38 27.39 17.05
N PRO A 414 30.17 27.35 15.72
CA PRO A 414 28.82 27.23 15.15
C PRO A 414 28.13 25.88 15.42
N GLN A 415 28.90 24.80 15.56
CA GLN A 415 28.36 23.45 15.79
C GLN A 415 27.89 23.27 17.24
N ASP A 416 28.56 23.92 18.19
CA ASP A 416 28.17 23.91 19.61
C ASP A 416 26.82 24.58 19.84
N VAL A 417 26.48 25.60 19.04
CA VAL A 417 25.16 26.25 19.08
C VAL A 417 24.05 25.31 18.61
N VAL A 418 24.29 24.59 17.50
CA VAL A 418 23.34 23.59 16.98
C VAL A 418 23.16 22.44 17.98
N LYS A 419 24.27 21.94 18.52
CA LYS A 419 24.28 20.91 19.55
C LYS A 419 23.44 21.33 20.77
N ALA A 420 23.68 22.53 21.30
CA ALA A 420 22.93 23.07 22.43
C ALA A 420 21.43 23.26 22.09
N GLY A 421 21.11 23.62 20.85
CA GLY A 421 19.74 23.70 20.36
C GLY A 421 19.03 22.34 20.33
N LEU A 422 19.72 21.27 19.94
CA LEU A 422 19.19 19.91 19.97
C LEU A 422 19.00 19.42 21.42
N GLU A 423 19.98 19.66 22.30
CA GLU A 423 19.86 19.33 23.73
C GLU A 423 18.65 20.02 24.36
N ALA A 424 18.50 21.34 24.15
CA ALA A 424 17.33 22.10 24.64
C ALA A 424 16.01 21.63 24.02
N SER A 425 16.01 21.23 22.74
CA SER A 425 14.81 20.72 22.05
C SER A 425 14.41 19.33 22.51
N MET A 426 15.33 18.57 23.11
CA MET A 426 15.04 17.29 23.75
C MET A 426 14.57 17.47 25.20
N GLU A 427 15.12 18.44 25.93
CA GLU A 427 14.68 18.79 27.28
C GLU A 427 13.28 19.45 27.29
N ALA A 428 12.86 20.05 26.18
CA ALA A 428 11.49 20.55 26.00
C ALA A 428 10.48 19.38 26.06
N GLU A 429 9.46 19.52 26.90
CA GLU A 429 8.47 18.47 27.21
C GLU A 429 7.75 17.96 25.93
N ARG A 430 8.22 16.82 25.38
CA ARG A 430 7.60 16.17 24.20
C ARG A 430 6.61 15.11 24.63
N ARG A 431 5.40 15.16 24.06
CA ARG A 431 4.30 14.22 24.32
C ARG A 431 4.11 13.15 23.24
N ASP A 432 4.96 13.13 22.21
CA ASP A 432 4.76 12.30 21.02
C ASP A 432 6.00 11.48 20.62
N VAL A 433 6.75 10.98 21.61
CA VAL A 433 7.85 10.04 21.37
C VAL A 433 7.61 8.80 22.21
N ASP A 434 7.50 7.66 21.55
CA ASP A 434 7.16 6.39 22.20
C ASP A 434 8.37 5.80 22.96
N VAL A 435 9.59 6.27 22.71
CA VAL A 435 10.80 5.94 23.49
C VAL A 435 11.13 7.05 24.49
N ASN A 436 11.38 6.68 25.74
CA ASN A 436 11.83 7.61 26.80
C ASN A 436 13.32 7.92 26.63
N LEU A 437 13.63 9.05 25.99
CA LEU A 437 14.99 9.51 25.72
C LEU A 437 15.55 10.32 26.90
N VAL A 438 16.81 10.08 27.28
CA VAL A 438 17.49 10.82 28.36
C VAL A 438 18.91 11.20 27.93
N LEU A 439 19.33 12.45 28.19
CA LEU A 439 20.73 12.85 27.98
C LEU A 439 21.65 12.11 28.96
N SER A 440 22.76 11.58 28.47
CA SER A 440 23.80 10.95 29.28
C SER A 440 25.20 11.32 28.80
N ASP A 441 26.21 10.89 29.56
CA ASP A 441 27.60 10.91 29.09
C ASP A 441 27.78 9.99 27.86
N PRO A 442 28.65 10.32 26.89
CA PRO A 442 28.92 9.48 25.71
C PRO A 442 29.30 8.03 26.03
N GLN A 443 29.95 7.77 27.18
CA GLN A 443 30.34 6.41 27.59
C GLN A 443 29.14 5.56 28.05
N GLN A 444 28.04 6.22 28.45
CA GLN A 444 26.80 5.59 28.90
C GLN A 444 25.70 5.64 27.83
N ALA A 445 25.89 6.46 26.79
CA ALA A 445 24.95 6.63 25.71
C ALA A 445 24.93 5.40 24.80
N ARG A 446 23.72 4.96 24.46
CA ARG A 446 23.46 3.91 23.47
C ARG A 446 23.53 4.46 22.05
N LEU A 447 23.10 5.72 21.90
CA LEU A 447 23.18 6.49 20.66
C LEU A 447 23.95 7.79 20.92
N ILE A 448 25.05 7.98 20.21
CA ILE A 448 25.82 9.22 20.19
C ILE A 448 25.51 9.93 18.88
N VAL A 449 25.05 11.17 18.97
CA VAL A 449 24.77 12.04 17.82
C VAL A 449 25.92 13.05 17.70
N THR A 450 26.76 12.89 16.70
CA THR A 450 27.85 13.83 16.42
C THR A 450 27.40 14.87 15.40
N VAL A 451 27.47 16.15 15.76
CA VAL A 451 27.10 17.26 14.88
C VAL A 451 28.33 17.75 14.12
N HIS A 452 28.27 17.71 12.79
CA HIS A 452 29.32 18.17 11.87
C HIS A 452 28.76 19.27 10.95
N GLY A 453 28.90 20.52 11.35
CA GLY A 453 28.42 21.66 10.56
C GLY A 453 26.90 21.64 10.40
N ASP A 454 26.44 21.31 9.20
CA ASP A 454 25.04 21.17 8.81
C ASP A 454 24.55 19.71 8.77
N LYS A 455 25.25 18.79 9.43
CA LYS A 455 24.99 17.35 9.40
C LYS A 455 25.01 16.70 10.77
N MET A 456 24.26 15.61 10.93
CA MET A 456 24.31 14.70 12.07
C MET A 456 24.85 13.33 11.67
N GLU A 457 25.65 12.76 12.55
CA GLU A 457 26.18 11.39 12.47
C GLU A 457 25.71 10.59 13.68
N PHE A 458 25.25 9.37 13.45
CA PHE A 458 24.79 8.45 14.50
C PHE A 458 25.84 7.38 14.76
N THR A 459 26.43 7.39 15.95
CA THR A 459 27.29 6.30 16.45
C THR A 459 26.53 5.49 17.49
N ARG A 460 26.51 4.17 17.34
CA ARG A 460 25.74 3.26 18.21
C ARG A 460 26.67 2.37 19.02
N ASN A 461 26.42 2.30 20.32
CA ASN A 461 27.23 1.54 21.27
C ASN A 461 26.53 0.25 21.72
N TRP A 462 26.06 -0.58 20.78
CA TRP A 462 25.41 -1.85 21.11
C TRP A 462 26.13 -3.07 20.51
N PRO A 463 26.41 -4.14 21.29
CA PRO A 463 27.18 -5.29 20.83
C PRO A 463 26.73 -5.89 19.48
N LEU A 464 25.43 -6.04 19.23
CA LEU A 464 24.93 -6.65 18.01
C LEU A 464 25.24 -5.81 16.76
N LEU A 465 25.11 -4.48 16.85
CA LEU A 465 25.48 -3.58 15.76
C LEU A 465 26.99 -3.42 15.65
N VAL A 466 27.70 -3.27 16.78
CA VAL A 466 29.16 -3.12 16.82
C VAL A 466 29.89 -4.38 16.30
N GLN A 467 29.34 -5.57 16.55
CA GLN A 467 29.92 -6.84 16.13
C GLN A 467 29.69 -7.14 14.65
N HIS A 468 28.53 -6.74 14.11
CA HIS A 468 28.12 -7.16 12.77
C HIS A 468 28.17 -6.06 11.73
N CYS A 469 27.91 -4.81 12.07
CA CYS A 469 28.07 -3.70 11.16
C CYS A 469 29.54 -3.23 11.18
N ALA A 470 30.14 -3.02 10.00
CA ALA A 470 31.28 -2.11 9.95
C ALA A 470 30.81 -0.73 10.46
N PRO A 471 31.71 0.15 10.95
CA PRO A 471 31.34 1.55 11.14
C PRO A 471 30.72 2.03 9.83
N ILE A 472 29.42 2.30 9.84
CA ILE A 472 28.67 2.64 8.65
C ILE A 472 29.32 3.94 8.12
N PRO A 473 29.90 3.95 6.90
CA PRO A 473 30.43 5.18 6.34
C PRO A 473 29.30 6.22 6.29
N VAL A 474 29.61 7.40 6.81
CA VAL A 474 28.69 8.48 7.18
C VAL A 474 27.65 8.81 6.10
N ALA A 475 26.46 8.21 6.19
CA ALA A 475 25.26 8.77 5.58
C ALA A 475 24.86 9.98 6.44
N ALA A 476 25.51 11.11 6.18
CA ALA A 476 25.32 12.33 6.94
C ALA A 476 23.88 12.82 6.79
N VAL A 477 23.08 12.74 7.85
CA VAL A 477 21.71 13.23 7.83
C VAL A 477 21.76 14.76 7.83
N PRO A 478 21.26 15.44 6.79
CA PRO A 478 21.29 16.89 6.73
C PRO A 478 20.44 17.47 7.87
N LEU A 479 20.95 18.51 8.50
CA LEU A 479 20.18 19.37 9.40
C LEU A 479 19.24 20.21 8.56
N GLU A 480 17.94 20.05 8.78
CA GLU A 480 16.92 20.82 8.06
C GLU A 480 16.57 22.13 8.77
N SER A 481 16.82 22.17 10.08
CA SER A 481 16.70 23.37 10.90
C SER A 481 18.03 24.12 10.86
N GLY A 482 18.09 25.28 10.21
CA GLY A 482 19.20 26.21 10.44
C GLY A 482 19.31 26.60 11.93
N PRO A 483 20.42 27.21 12.37
CA PRO A 483 20.70 27.51 13.79
C PRO A 483 19.66 28.42 14.50
N SER A 484 18.64 28.92 13.79
CA SER A 484 17.55 29.77 14.29
C SER A 484 16.16 29.11 14.29
N LYS A 485 16.04 27.84 13.88
CA LYS A 485 14.76 27.09 13.86
C LYS A 485 14.77 26.03 14.98
N ASN A 486 13.62 25.78 15.62
CA ASN A 486 13.43 24.98 16.86
C ASN A 486 13.82 23.48 16.81
N GLY A 487 14.74 23.04 15.94
CA GLY A 487 15.34 21.69 15.94
C GLY A 487 14.36 20.51 15.85
N GLU A 488 13.09 20.76 15.56
CA GLU A 488 12.01 19.79 15.81
C GLU A 488 12.10 18.58 14.88
N VAL A 489 12.34 18.85 13.59
CA VAL A 489 12.56 17.84 12.54
C VAL A 489 13.82 17.02 12.81
N ASP A 490 14.88 17.69 13.27
CA ASP A 490 16.16 17.04 13.52
C ASP A 490 16.10 16.13 14.74
N ILE A 491 15.38 16.53 15.79
CA ILE A 491 15.10 15.62 16.91
C ILE A 491 14.19 14.46 16.49
N GLN A 492 13.24 14.66 15.57
CA GLN A 492 12.42 13.55 15.09
C GLN A 492 13.28 12.45 14.44
N LYS A 493 14.32 12.83 13.70
CA LYS A 493 15.32 11.88 13.15
C LYS A 493 16.05 11.11 14.26
N VAL A 494 16.43 11.80 15.35
CA VAL A 494 17.03 11.17 16.54
C VAL A 494 16.03 10.19 17.20
N CYS A 495 14.76 10.57 17.32
CA CYS A 495 13.70 9.71 17.86
C CYS A 495 13.49 8.45 17.00
N THR A 496 13.47 8.60 15.67
CA THR A 496 13.38 7.47 14.73
C THR A 496 14.54 6.49 14.90
N ALA A 497 15.77 6.99 15.03
CA ALA A 497 16.96 6.17 15.25
C ALA A 497 16.89 5.42 16.60
N ALA A 498 16.47 6.10 17.67
CA ALA A 498 16.34 5.48 19.00
C ALA A 498 15.22 4.42 19.06
N ARG A 499 14.10 4.66 18.36
CA ARG A 499 12.99 3.72 18.24
C ARG A 499 13.39 2.49 17.42
N PHE A 500 14.16 2.68 16.35
CA PHE A 500 14.76 1.59 15.59
C PHE A 500 15.61 0.70 16.51
N ASP A 501 16.53 1.31 17.25
CA ASP A 501 17.41 0.59 18.17
C ASP A 501 16.61 -0.11 19.27
N PHE A 502 15.58 0.53 19.83
CA PHE A 502 14.70 -0.07 20.83
C PHE A 502 14.10 -1.38 20.33
N TYR A 503 13.43 -1.38 19.17
CA TYR A 503 12.77 -2.58 18.66
C TYR A 503 13.76 -3.63 18.15
N LEU A 504 14.91 -3.24 17.60
CA LEU A 504 15.95 -4.20 17.18
C LEU A 504 16.50 -4.99 18.38
N HIS A 505 16.56 -4.38 19.56
CA HIS A 505 17.05 -5.01 20.80
C HIS A 505 15.96 -5.47 21.75
N HIS A 506 14.69 -5.25 21.41
CA HIS A 506 13.57 -5.69 22.23
C HIS A 506 13.44 -7.21 22.24
N GLU A 507 13.80 -7.85 23.34
CA GLU A 507 13.79 -9.30 23.50
C GLU A 507 13.05 -9.69 24.79
N ASN A 508 12.52 -10.92 24.85
CA ASN A 508 12.00 -11.46 26.10
C ASN A 508 13.19 -11.87 27.00
N PRO A 509 13.36 -11.31 28.21
CA PRO A 509 14.47 -11.66 29.09
C PRO A 509 14.56 -13.15 29.45
N ASP A 510 13.44 -13.86 29.44
CA ASP A 510 13.36 -15.28 29.82
C ASP A 510 13.68 -16.23 28.67
N HIS A 511 13.58 -15.76 27.42
CA HIS A 511 13.82 -16.54 26.19
C HIS A 511 13.15 -17.93 26.18
N PRO A 512 11.82 -18.02 26.33
CA PRO A 512 11.10 -19.28 26.47
C PRO A 512 11.22 -20.21 25.25
N TYR A 513 11.49 -19.66 24.06
CA TYR A 513 11.47 -20.41 22.80
C TYR A 513 12.79 -20.43 22.04
N ARG A 514 13.75 -19.54 22.36
CA ARG A 514 15.02 -19.35 21.64
C ARG A 514 15.86 -20.62 21.46
N LYS A 515 15.74 -21.58 22.39
CA LYS A 515 16.42 -22.89 22.31
C LYS A 515 15.64 -23.95 21.55
N ASN A 516 14.34 -23.76 21.40
CA ASN A 516 13.41 -24.74 20.85
C ASN A 516 12.95 -24.38 19.43
N VAL A 517 13.14 -23.13 19.00
CA VAL A 517 12.82 -22.66 17.65
C VAL A 517 14.11 -22.24 16.95
N SER A 518 14.34 -22.77 15.76
CA SER A 518 15.46 -22.36 14.91
C SER A 518 14.93 -21.65 13.66
N ALA A 519 15.69 -20.67 13.19
CA ALA A 519 15.42 -19.93 11.97
C ALA A 519 16.60 -20.10 11.02
N LYS A 520 16.32 -20.56 9.80
CA LYS A 520 17.30 -20.89 8.77
C LYS A 520 16.98 -20.11 7.51
N LEU A 521 18.00 -19.70 6.76
CA LEU A 521 17.81 -18.95 5.51
C LEU A 521 18.27 -19.81 4.33
N TYR A 522 17.44 -19.95 3.31
CA TYR A 522 17.76 -20.75 2.12
C TYR A 522 17.54 -19.94 0.84
N LYS A 523 18.32 -20.24 -0.20
CA LYS A 523 18.00 -19.80 -1.57
C LYS A 523 16.77 -20.54 -2.09
N VAL A 524 15.97 -19.86 -2.90
CA VAL A 524 14.83 -20.45 -3.62
C VAL A 524 15.28 -20.73 -5.06
N ARG A 525 15.06 -21.97 -5.52
CA ARG A 525 15.35 -22.41 -6.89
C ARG A 525 14.15 -23.16 -7.43
N SER A 526 13.60 -22.70 -8.56
CA SER A 526 12.42 -23.31 -9.19
C SER A 526 11.30 -23.57 -8.18
N ASP A 527 10.98 -22.55 -7.39
CA ASP A 527 9.93 -22.52 -6.36
C ASP A 527 10.11 -23.54 -5.21
N ARG A 528 11.34 -24.02 -5.01
CA ARG A 528 11.72 -24.91 -3.90
C ARG A 528 12.89 -24.35 -3.11
N LEU A 529 12.91 -24.62 -1.81
CA LEU A 529 14.05 -24.32 -0.95
C LEU A 529 15.24 -25.19 -1.34
N ASP A 530 16.38 -24.56 -1.66
CA ASP A 530 17.66 -25.24 -1.73
C ASP A 530 18.18 -25.50 -0.32
N ARG A 531 17.82 -26.66 0.25
CA ARG A 531 18.19 -27.06 1.62
C ARG A 531 19.60 -27.63 1.75
N THR A 532 20.45 -27.47 0.72
CA THR A 532 21.83 -27.99 0.77
C THR A 532 22.67 -27.30 1.84
N ARG A 533 22.40 -26.02 2.10
CA ARG A 533 23.15 -25.21 3.06
C ARG A 533 22.24 -24.17 3.70
N ASP A 534 22.23 -24.12 5.03
CA ASP A 534 21.67 -22.97 5.77
C ASP A 534 22.62 -21.78 5.61
N LEU A 535 22.10 -20.69 5.04
CA LEU A 535 22.88 -19.49 4.79
C LEU A 535 23.06 -18.66 6.03
N ALA A 536 22.19 -18.79 7.05
CA ALA A 536 22.21 -18.03 8.29
C ALA A 536 22.78 -18.83 9.47
N GLU A 537 23.64 -19.82 9.21
CA GLU A 537 24.27 -20.63 10.25
C GLU A 537 25.02 -19.75 11.26
N GLY A 538 24.72 -19.90 12.55
CA GLY A 538 25.27 -19.03 13.61
C GLY A 538 24.59 -17.66 13.73
N GLY A 539 23.45 -17.45 13.06
CA GLY A 539 22.66 -16.20 13.13
C GLY A 539 23.13 -15.10 12.18
N VAL A 540 24.07 -15.41 11.27
CA VAL A 540 24.61 -14.45 10.31
C VAL A 540 24.60 -15.06 8.92
N ALA A 541 23.97 -14.37 7.95
CA ALA A 541 23.96 -14.74 6.56
C ALA A 541 24.92 -13.87 5.74
N HIS A 542 25.87 -14.52 5.08
CA HIS A 542 26.78 -13.88 4.13
C HIS A 542 26.30 -14.17 2.70
N LEU A 543 25.76 -13.14 2.06
CA LEU A 543 25.15 -13.20 0.73
C LEU A 543 26.03 -12.46 -0.28
N GLN A 544 26.12 -13.00 -1.48
CA GLN A 544 26.72 -12.32 -2.62
C GLN A 544 25.66 -11.44 -3.27
N ASP A 545 26.02 -10.23 -3.67
CA ASP A 545 25.13 -9.31 -4.40
C ASP A 545 24.64 -9.95 -5.70
N ASP A 546 23.35 -10.27 -5.72
CA ASP A 546 22.63 -10.84 -6.85
C ASP A 546 21.16 -10.42 -6.72
N SER A 547 20.78 -9.40 -7.50
CA SER A 547 19.43 -8.83 -7.47
C SER A 547 18.33 -9.81 -7.90
N TYR A 548 18.69 -10.97 -8.48
CA TYR A 548 17.74 -12.01 -8.86
C TYR A 548 17.70 -13.18 -7.86
N ALA A 549 18.59 -13.20 -6.86
CA ALA A 549 18.61 -14.26 -5.86
C ALA A 549 17.42 -14.14 -4.90
N ALA A 550 16.49 -15.09 -5.02
CA ALA A 550 15.37 -15.24 -4.12
C ALA A 550 15.76 -16.05 -2.86
N TYR A 551 15.30 -15.61 -1.70
CA TYR A 551 15.54 -16.24 -0.40
C TYR A 551 14.25 -16.51 0.35
N ALA A 552 14.27 -17.51 1.23
CA ALA A 552 13.14 -17.86 2.07
C ALA A 552 13.61 -18.30 3.46
N LEU A 553 12.81 -17.97 4.47
CA LEU A 553 13.06 -18.28 5.86
C LEU A 553 12.37 -19.59 6.23
N TYR A 554 13.10 -20.53 6.81
CA TYR A 554 12.57 -21.79 7.32
C TYR A 554 12.65 -21.79 8.84
N LEU A 555 11.49 -21.80 9.49
CA LEU A 555 11.34 -21.92 10.93
C LEU A 555 11.07 -23.38 11.30
N GLU A 556 11.75 -23.89 12.30
CA GLU A 556 11.56 -25.24 12.84
C GLU A 556 11.36 -25.14 14.36
N SER A 557 10.29 -25.74 14.88
CA SER A 557 9.87 -25.63 16.29
C SER A 557 9.78 -27.00 16.97
N HIS A 558 10.38 -27.05 18.16
CA HIS A 558 10.30 -28.11 19.15
C HIS A 558 9.71 -27.61 20.47
N ALA A 559 9.05 -26.44 20.48
CA ALA A 559 8.59 -25.76 21.68
C ALA A 559 7.39 -26.44 22.38
N GLY A 560 6.77 -27.45 21.76
CA GLY A 560 5.59 -28.13 22.30
C GLY A 560 4.30 -27.30 22.22
N VAL A 561 4.38 -26.06 21.75
CA VAL A 561 3.28 -25.13 21.51
C VAL A 561 3.30 -24.64 20.06
N ASN A 562 2.14 -24.22 19.55
CA ASN A 562 2.06 -23.59 18.24
C ASN A 562 2.29 -22.09 18.39
N LEU A 563 3.10 -21.49 17.50
CA LEU A 563 3.50 -20.08 17.59
C LEU A 563 3.05 -19.26 16.36
N TYR A 564 2.77 -17.98 16.60
CA TYR A 564 2.56 -16.94 15.60
C TYR A 564 3.88 -16.21 15.38
N PRO A 565 4.53 -16.39 14.21
CA PRO A 565 5.66 -15.58 13.81
C PRO A 565 5.18 -14.28 13.15
N ALA A 566 5.78 -13.16 13.54
CA ALA A 566 5.77 -11.90 12.79
C ALA A 566 7.21 -11.56 12.43
N VAL A 567 7.50 -11.34 11.15
CA VAL A 567 8.87 -11.16 10.65
C VAL A 567 9.03 -9.75 10.11
N TYR A 568 10.06 -9.06 10.57
CA TYR A 568 10.38 -7.69 10.18
C TYR A 568 11.83 -7.56 9.72
N TYR A 569 12.05 -6.76 8.68
CA TYR A 569 13.37 -6.32 8.25
C TYR A 569 13.72 -5.00 8.92
N PHE A 570 14.94 -4.90 9.43
CA PHE A 570 15.51 -3.72 10.06
C PHE A 570 16.69 -3.26 9.21
N ASP A 571 16.55 -2.09 8.61
CA ASP A 571 17.60 -1.46 7.82
C ASP A 571 18.29 -0.35 8.64
N PRO A 572 19.54 -0.57 9.11
CA PRO A 572 20.26 0.41 9.89
C PRO A 572 20.74 1.62 9.08
N SER A 573 20.70 1.58 7.75
CA SER A 573 21.15 2.69 6.87
C SER A 573 20.17 3.87 6.90
N ASN A 574 18.87 3.58 6.98
CA ASN A 574 17.78 4.56 6.95
C ASN A 574 16.84 4.47 8.17
N HIS A 575 17.09 3.54 9.10
CA HIS A 575 16.27 3.30 10.29
C HIS A 575 14.86 2.79 10.00
N SER A 576 14.66 2.15 8.84
CA SER A 576 13.36 1.57 8.51
C SER A 576 13.15 0.22 9.20
N ILE A 577 11.89 -0.04 9.54
CA ILE A 577 11.41 -1.32 10.08
C ILE A 577 10.19 -1.73 9.26
N GLN A 578 10.30 -2.84 8.55
CA GLN A 578 9.32 -3.23 7.53
C GLN A 578 8.82 -4.64 7.73
N GLU A 579 7.51 -4.85 7.58
CA GLU A 579 6.90 -6.17 7.69
C GLU A 579 7.30 -7.05 6.50
N MET A 580 8.00 -8.15 6.76
CA MET A 580 8.32 -9.19 5.75
C MET A 580 7.27 -10.29 5.74
N TYR A 581 6.66 -10.58 6.90
CA TYR A 581 5.62 -11.59 7.02
C TYR A 581 4.70 -11.34 8.20
N LYS A 582 3.41 -11.51 7.94
CA LYS A 582 2.33 -11.47 8.90
C LYS A 582 1.59 -12.80 8.95
N ALA A 583 1.39 -13.33 10.16
CA ALA A 583 0.63 -14.55 10.34
C ALA A 583 -0.86 -14.36 9.95
N PRO A 584 -1.50 -15.32 9.24
CA PRO A 584 -2.91 -15.23 8.88
C PRO A 584 -3.83 -15.19 10.11
N THR A 585 -4.86 -14.34 10.07
CA THR A 585 -5.86 -14.16 11.14
C THR A 585 -7.18 -14.89 10.90
N HIS A 586 -7.43 -15.36 9.67
CA HIS A 586 -8.77 -15.78 9.21
C HIS A 586 -9.22 -17.19 9.64
N ASN A 587 -8.32 -18.01 10.19
CA ASN A 587 -8.69 -19.32 10.72
C ASN A 587 -8.69 -19.25 12.24
N ALA A 588 -9.89 -19.19 12.81
CA ALA A 588 -10.14 -19.36 14.24
C ALA A 588 -9.27 -20.47 14.86
N GLY A 589 -8.17 -20.08 15.52
CA GLY A 589 -7.60 -20.82 16.63
C GLY A 589 -6.26 -21.56 16.45
N ALA A 590 -5.55 -21.51 15.32
CA ALA A 590 -4.27 -22.24 15.24
C ALA A 590 -3.11 -21.42 14.67
N ALA A 591 -2.10 -21.20 15.50
CA ALA A 591 -0.86 -20.56 15.12
C ALA A 591 -0.14 -21.37 14.01
N PRO A 592 0.44 -20.69 12.98
CA PRO A 592 0.95 -21.35 11.79
C PRO A 592 2.23 -22.15 12.02
N LEU A 593 3.09 -21.73 12.96
CA LEU A 593 4.31 -22.48 13.30
C LEU A 593 3.98 -23.59 14.29
N LYS A 594 3.72 -24.79 13.76
CA LYS A 594 3.49 -26.01 14.57
C LYS A 594 4.77 -26.79 14.80
N ARG A 595 5.32 -27.37 13.72
CA ARG A 595 6.63 -28.07 13.70
C ARG A 595 7.62 -27.38 12.79
N ALA A 596 7.14 -26.90 11.65
CA ALA A 596 7.93 -26.09 10.74
C ALA A 596 7.03 -25.15 9.95
N LEU A 597 7.58 -24.03 9.52
CA LEU A 597 6.94 -23.05 8.65
C LEU A 597 7.99 -22.51 7.69
N THR A 598 7.69 -22.49 6.39
CA THR A 598 8.52 -21.78 5.42
C THR A 598 7.85 -20.45 5.11
N ILE A 599 8.60 -19.36 5.14
CA ILE A 599 8.16 -17.99 4.87
C ILE A 599 8.96 -17.48 3.67
N GLY A 600 8.31 -16.79 2.73
CA GLY A 600 8.95 -16.33 1.49
C GLY A 600 8.81 -17.32 0.33
N THR A 601 7.64 -17.97 0.20
CA THR A 601 7.27 -18.87 -0.90
C THR A 601 5.86 -18.55 -1.34
N GLU A 602 5.43 -18.94 -2.55
CA GLU A 602 4.09 -18.67 -3.09
C GLU A 602 2.89 -19.02 -2.18
N ILE A 603 3.10 -19.78 -1.10
CA ILE A 603 2.07 -20.13 -0.11
C ILE A 603 2.06 -19.15 1.08
N THR A 604 3.20 -18.55 1.42
CA THR A 604 3.45 -17.81 2.67
C THR A 604 4.05 -16.42 2.46
N GLY A 605 4.12 -15.94 1.21
CA GLY A 605 4.56 -14.59 0.83
C GLY A 605 5.18 -14.59 -0.56
N SER A 606 5.92 -13.56 -0.93
CA SER A 606 6.92 -13.72 -1.99
C SER A 606 8.29 -13.96 -1.37
N PRO A 607 9.23 -14.55 -2.12
CA PRO A 607 10.62 -14.64 -1.67
C PRO A 607 11.20 -13.28 -1.30
N PHE A 608 12.21 -13.32 -0.44
CA PHE A 608 12.98 -12.16 -0.02
C PHE A 608 14.15 -11.93 -0.98
N TYR A 609 14.49 -10.67 -1.21
CA TYR A 609 15.60 -10.27 -2.05
C TYR A 609 16.49 -9.34 -1.22
N PHE A 610 17.79 -9.61 -1.24
CA PHE A 610 18.80 -8.81 -0.56
C PHE A 610 19.86 -8.47 -1.60
N TYR A 611 20.00 -7.19 -1.91
CA TYR A 611 20.90 -6.69 -2.96
C TYR A 611 21.49 -5.36 -2.54
N LEU A 612 22.57 -4.96 -3.19
CA LEU A 612 23.24 -3.68 -2.96
C LEU A 612 22.75 -2.61 -3.94
N GLU A 613 22.58 -1.38 -3.46
CA GLU A 613 22.28 -0.25 -4.32
C GLU A 613 23.48 0.15 -5.21
N HIS A 614 23.24 0.99 -6.21
CA HIS A 614 24.30 1.39 -7.14
C HIS A 614 25.43 2.13 -6.39
N GLY A 615 26.66 1.60 -6.48
CA GLY A 615 27.84 2.16 -5.80
C GLY A 615 28.15 1.59 -4.41
N GLU A 616 27.29 0.75 -3.83
CA GLU A 616 27.57 0.09 -2.55
C GLU A 616 28.47 -1.14 -2.71
N GLU A 617 29.43 -1.33 -1.81
CA GLU A 617 30.30 -2.53 -1.82
C GLU A 617 29.83 -3.60 -0.81
N GLN A 618 29.13 -3.16 0.23
CA GLN A 618 28.56 -4.01 1.28
C GLN A 618 27.33 -3.33 1.91
N ASP A 619 26.39 -4.13 2.38
CA ASP A 619 25.24 -3.70 3.19
C ASP A 619 24.98 -4.69 4.32
N THR A 620 24.36 -4.22 5.41
CA THR A 620 24.00 -5.03 6.57
C THR A 620 22.59 -4.68 7.05
N GLY A 621 21.70 -5.66 7.03
CA GLY A 621 20.36 -5.57 7.63
C GLY A 621 20.10 -6.66 8.66
N PHE A 622 18.96 -6.59 9.33
CA PHE A 622 18.55 -7.59 10.30
C PHE A 622 17.13 -8.10 10.02
N VAL A 623 16.97 -9.41 10.00
CA VAL A 623 15.65 -10.05 9.97
C VAL A 623 15.31 -10.44 11.40
N LYS A 624 14.31 -9.78 11.99
CA LYS A 624 13.83 -10.07 13.34
C LYS A 624 12.48 -10.76 13.31
N ILE A 625 12.41 -11.88 14.03
CA ILE A 625 11.25 -12.76 14.09
C ILE A 625 10.70 -12.68 15.51
N PHE A 626 9.50 -12.14 15.67
CA PHE A 626 8.74 -12.15 16.92
C PHE A 626 7.86 -13.41 16.95
N LEU A 627 7.97 -14.20 18.00
CA LEU A 627 7.24 -15.45 18.21
C LEU A 627 6.29 -15.28 19.38
N SER A 628 5.03 -15.70 19.26
CA SER A 628 4.04 -15.60 20.33
C SER A 628 3.03 -16.74 20.31
N GLU A 629 2.56 -17.21 21.46
CA GLU A 629 1.48 -18.22 21.50
C GLU A 629 0.13 -17.66 21.03
N ARG A 630 0.02 -16.33 21.03
CA ARG A 630 -1.18 -15.56 20.73
C ARG A 630 -0.89 -14.63 19.58
N TYR A 631 -1.86 -14.45 18.69
CA TYR A 631 -1.71 -13.47 17.63
C TYR A 631 -1.51 -12.06 18.23
N ALA A 632 -0.42 -11.42 17.86
CA ALA A 632 -0.10 -10.04 18.21
C ALA A 632 -0.15 -9.18 16.96
N GLU A 633 -0.85 -8.05 17.01
CA GLU A 633 -0.72 -7.03 15.96
C GLU A 633 0.59 -6.26 16.21
N MET A 634 1.49 -6.32 15.23
CA MET A 634 2.86 -5.80 15.35
C MET A 634 3.11 -4.55 14.50
N LYS A 635 2.12 -4.08 13.72
CA LYS A 635 2.20 -2.84 12.91
C LYS A 635 2.69 -1.60 13.67
N ILE A 636 2.51 -1.56 14.99
CA ILE A 636 2.99 -0.49 15.85
C ILE A 636 4.50 -0.26 15.76
N ILE A 637 5.30 -1.26 15.36
CA ILE A 637 6.76 -1.16 15.30
C ILE A 637 7.28 -0.62 13.96
N GLU A 638 6.46 -0.60 12.91
CA GLU A 638 6.92 -0.22 11.56
C GLU A 638 7.41 1.23 11.50
N GLN A 639 8.41 1.46 10.64
CA GLN A 639 9.03 2.75 10.35
C GLN A 639 9.34 2.77 8.84
N ASP A 640 8.57 3.53 8.06
CA ASP A 640 8.71 3.57 6.60
C ASP A 640 9.26 4.91 6.12
N GLU A 641 10.27 4.88 5.25
CA GLU A 641 10.47 5.92 4.23
C GLU A 641 10.39 5.37 2.80
N GLU A 642 10.85 4.16 2.47
CA GLU A 642 10.63 3.50 1.16
C GLU A 642 11.14 2.05 1.16
N PHE A 643 10.24 1.06 1.01
CA PHE A 643 10.54 -0.31 0.56
C PHE A 643 9.22 -0.96 0.14
N GLU A 644 9.26 -1.78 -0.92
CA GLU A 644 8.08 -2.51 -1.39
C GLU A 644 8.00 -3.88 -0.70
N PRO A 645 7.12 -4.09 0.31
CA PRO A 645 6.87 -5.42 0.82
C PRO A 645 6.22 -6.27 -0.27
N ALA A 646 6.62 -7.55 -0.32
CA ALA A 646 6.09 -8.47 -1.30
C ALA A 646 4.66 -8.94 -0.92
N PRO A 647 3.78 -9.23 -1.90
CA PRO A 647 2.36 -9.46 -1.67
C PRO A 647 2.07 -10.60 -0.68
N SER A 648 1.15 -10.32 0.25
CA SER A 648 0.56 -11.29 1.17
C SER A 648 -0.41 -12.23 0.43
N ILE A 649 -0.30 -13.55 0.62
CA ILE A 649 -1.20 -14.52 -0.01
C ILE A 649 -2.50 -14.69 0.80
N GLU A 650 -3.62 -14.31 0.19
CA GLU A 650 -4.98 -14.70 0.58
C GLU A 650 -5.31 -16.10 0.04
N GLY A 651 -5.39 -17.09 0.94
CA GLY A 651 -6.11 -18.33 0.66
C GLY A 651 -7.63 -18.07 0.70
N LYS A 652 -8.33 -18.41 -0.39
CA LYS A 652 -9.81 -18.29 -0.59
C LYS A 652 -10.62 -18.42 0.71
N ALA A 653 -11.10 -17.30 1.26
CA ALA A 653 -11.93 -17.26 2.45
C ALA A 653 -13.42 -17.44 2.13
N ARG A 654 -14.05 -18.45 2.75
CA ARG A 654 -15.50 -18.48 2.98
C ARG A 654 -15.77 -17.68 4.25
N ASN A 655 -16.57 -16.62 4.13
CA ASN A 655 -17.01 -15.78 5.25
C ASN A 655 -17.68 -16.61 6.36
N ARG A 656 -16.97 -16.77 7.48
CA ARG A 656 -17.58 -16.87 8.81
C ARG A 656 -16.81 -15.95 9.73
N SER A 657 -17.51 -14.93 10.24
CA SER A 657 -17.13 -14.16 11.40
C SER A 657 -16.79 -15.11 12.55
N ALA A 658 -15.50 -15.28 12.80
CA ALA A 658 -15.02 -16.04 13.93
C ALA A 658 -14.23 -15.08 14.82
N GLU A 659 -14.96 -14.27 15.58
CA GLU A 659 -14.52 -13.83 16.90
C GLU A 659 -14.43 -15.10 17.76
N ALA A 660 -13.35 -15.86 17.57
CA ALA A 660 -13.06 -17.00 18.40
C ALA A 660 -12.61 -16.47 19.75
N GLU A 661 -13.36 -16.81 20.80
CA GLU A 661 -12.95 -16.72 22.20
C GLU A 661 -11.49 -17.16 22.32
N GLN A 662 -10.66 -16.16 22.46
CA GLN A 662 -9.24 -16.27 22.42
C GLN A 662 -8.86 -16.74 23.85
N ASP A 663 -8.57 -18.04 24.05
CA ASP A 663 -8.13 -18.68 25.32
C ASP A 663 -7.52 -17.67 26.32
N GLU A 664 -8.10 -17.53 27.51
CA GLU A 664 -7.83 -16.45 28.49
C GLU A 664 -6.42 -16.51 29.13
N ARG A 665 -5.58 -17.45 28.72
CA ARG A 665 -4.21 -17.55 29.20
C ARG A 665 -3.35 -16.43 28.60
N PRO A 666 -2.47 -15.79 29.40
CA PRO A 666 -1.67 -14.64 28.96
C PRO A 666 -0.69 -14.94 27.81
N GLY A 667 -0.34 -16.22 27.60
CA GLY A 667 0.64 -16.68 26.60
C GLY A 667 2.06 -16.19 26.93
N ASP A 668 3.03 -16.60 26.11
CA ASP A 668 4.41 -16.10 26.19
C ASP A 668 4.92 -15.74 24.78
N TRP A 669 6.08 -15.09 24.71
CA TRP A 669 6.69 -14.62 23.47
C TRP A 669 8.22 -14.70 23.50
N ASP A 670 8.86 -14.68 22.33
CA ASP A 670 10.31 -14.61 22.22
C ASP A 670 10.71 -14.00 20.88
N THR A 671 12.00 -13.82 20.65
CA THR A 671 12.54 -13.29 19.40
C THR A 671 13.72 -14.09 18.89
N ILE A 672 13.86 -14.13 17.57
CA ILE A 672 15.07 -14.60 16.88
C ILE A 672 15.51 -13.50 15.92
N THR A 673 16.78 -13.14 15.95
CA THR A 673 17.36 -12.12 15.06
C THR A 673 18.43 -12.76 14.18
N LEU A 674 18.33 -12.57 12.87
CA LEU A 674 19.34 -12.95 11.89
C LEU A 674 19.98 -11.68 11.33
N CYS A 675 21.31 -11.64 11.27
CA CYS A 675 22.04 -10.59 10.57
C CYS A 675 22.23 -10.99 9.10
N ILE A 676 21.87 -10.12 8.17
CA ILE A 676 22.03 -10.32 6.73
C ILE A 676 23.14 -9.38 6.25
N LYS A 677 24.16 -9.94 5.61
CA LYS A 677 25.29 -9.18 5.08
C LYS A 677 25.44 -9.47 3.59
N VAL A 678 25.33 -8.43 2.77
CA VAL A 678 25.45 -8.53 1.31
C VAL A 678 26.78 -7.91 0.88
N TYR A 679 27.50 -8.54 -0.05
CA TYR A 679 28.82 -8.08 -0.52
C TYR A 679 28.97 -8.23 -2.04
N ARG A 680 29.66 -7.27 -2.68
CA ARG A 680 30.21 -7.43 -4.05
C ARG A 680 31.62 -8.01 -3.98
N ASP A 681 31.89 -9.07 -4.74
CA ASP A 681 33.25 -9.58 -4.91
C ASP A 681 34.06 -8.60 -5.77
N LEU A 682 35.08 -7.95 -5.19
CA LEU A 682 36.02 -7.07 -5.90
C LEU A 682 36.94 -7.82 -6.90
N ALA A 683 36.74 -9.12 -7.12
CA ALA A 683 37.58 -9.95 -7.98
C ALA A 683 37.21 -9.90 -9.48
N SER A 684 36.05 -9.35 -9.86
CA SER A 684 35.60 -9.30 -11.28
C SER A 684 35.64 -7.91 -11.94
N ALA A 685 36.08 -6.86 -11.25
CA ALA A 685 36.16 -5.49 -11.80
C ALA A 685 37.45 -5.20 -12.61
N ARG A 686 38.09 -6.23 -13.17
CA ARG A 686 39.17 -6.10 -14.17
C ARG A 686 39.06 -7.18 -15.24
N VAL A 687 38.16 -6.98 -16.21
CA VAL A 687 38.35 -7.43 -17.60
C VAL A 687 37.83 -6.34 -18.53
#